data_AF-A0AB35MKN2-F1
#
_entry.id   AF-A0AB35MKN2-F1
#
_cell.length_a   1.000
_cell.length_b   1.000
_cell.length_c   1.000
_cell.angle_alpha   90.00
_cell.angle_beta   90.00
_cell.angle_gamma   90.00
#
_symmetry.space_group_name_H-M   'P 1'
#
loop_
_entity.id
_entity.type
_entity.pdbx_description
1 polymer ?
#
loop_
_entity_poly.entity_id
_entity_poly.type
_entity_poly.pdbx_seq_one_letter_code
_entity_poly.pdbx_strand_id
1 'polypeptide(L)'
;MTPPHLSLRRRLPGALGAALAVVLLSTVLALIPTPRDTAQAASGSLFDPGFIISDALFFDGTALTAEEIDAFIDSKNAGCAPGRVCIENYRESITAKAATSYYGCSAVAARANATAGEIIAAVGAACGISPKAILVILQKEQSLITSTAPSARAFAYAMGAGCPDTAPCDVDYAGFYEQVYYGAKLLKGYTLTNSNHYTRYQAGTTAQVAYHPNSYRTPATCGFATVDVVNQATHALYVYTPYTPNQALLDGGSDACSSYGNYNFWKLYSSWFGPTRTSDSLMTAAGTSTTYLVTPDGKYAFGAFPTAAEFSALGTVATVSSRFLDSFPLLGTVTSMVKDSVTNDYFIVDRGSKIPLDQCSGGGQGHLLRYSCGAAPAMTTAQLDAIPSERPMSNILRTTSGLVYALDADGKHAYSGSAAVLESGATWPEYATTVRDQVLSRTPLAATLIADGYAATAGDDIVFRSGSAYGAVAPELWALAGLDAAFGTPKGMPAASWLAPESTELSGLMAPEGSATAYILRSGGLMPVDVDAVADAQLDIVEADLLERLPVLSFELELPRFIRDSETSTLYWTDGSSRRSVASNADRDRIAERTGISNHTMTLPPLAIEVFPDGGRLMPPGDVVRDASTGRYWYLDGVDLRWRMPSDRAPEFTTAVIPTVAASALQGYADRGINASMGLTCSDGRWMNSAGTRYAISEDDARHLMPAIKFYPYEDSTCAAMPVGDGAATRLLTDGQGRYYYVTDGARSQITSGALRDQLITELGSPVTVSKATLRMFPIAAANLVP
;
A
#
# COMPACT_ATOMS: atom_id res chain seq x y z
N MET A 1 -34.49 -24.76 -50.03
CA MET A 1 -33.95 -24.59 -51.39
C MET A 1 -33.50 -23.14 -51.52
N THR A 2 -32.20 -22.89 -51.54
CA THR A 2 -31.63 -21.71 -52.19
C THR A 2 -31.93 -21.79 -53.70
N PRO A 3 -31.84 -20.73 -54.53
CA PRO A 3 -31.56 -19.29 -54.33
C PRO A 3 -32.60 -18.46 -55.18
N PRO A 4 -32.32 -17.42 -56.01
CA PRO A 4 -31.33 -16.31 -56.04
C PRO A 4 -31.97 -14.91 -56.32
N HIS A 5 -31.08 -13.91 -56.37
CA HIS A 5 -31.24 -12.48 -56.70
C HIS A 5 -32.05 -12.07 -57.95
N LEU A 6 -32.75 -10.93 -57.84
CA LEU A 6 -33.11 -9.89 -58.84
C LEU A 6 -33.73 -8.71 -58.04
N SER A 7 -33.78 -7.42 -58.40
CA SER A 7 -33.02 -6.51 -59.25
C SER A 7 -33.71 -5.13 -59.15
N LEU A 8 -32.95 -4.04 -59.37
CA LEU A 8 -33.37 -2.71 -59.86
C LEU A 8 -34.13 -1.68 -58.96
N ARG A 9 -33.37 -0.62 -58.63
CA ARG A 9 -33.54 0.80 -59.02
C ARG A 9 -34.84 1.57 -58.71
N ARG A 10 -34.66 2.68 -57.99
CA ARG A 10 -34.99 4.12 -58.30
C ARG A 10 -34.72 4.92 -57.01
N ARG A 11 -34.27 6.18 -56.93
CA ARG A 11 -33.83 7.27 -57.84
C ARG A 11 -33.12 8.31 -56.94
N LEU A 12 -32.09 8.96 -57.49
CA LEU A 12 -31.37 10.19 -57.06
C LEU A 12 -32.30 11.41 -56.76
N PRO A 13 -31.83 12.61 -56.31
CA PRO A 13 -30.44 13.13 -56.27
C PRO A 13 -30.03 14.01 -55.03
N GLY A 14 -28.76 14.42 -54.98
CA GLY A 14 -28.31 15.63 -54.25
C GLY A 14 -26.89 15.53 -53.69
N ALA A 15 -25.85 15.44 -54.54
CA ALA A 15 -24.91 16.54 -54.83
C ALA A 15 -23.55 16.38 -54.11
N LEU A 16 -22.62 15.70 -54.78
CA LEU A 16 -21.18 15.68 -54.47
C LEU A 16 -20.46 16.67 -55.40
N GLY A 17 -19.71 17.61 -54.82
CA GLY A 17 -18.70 18.42 -55.50
C GLY A 17 -17.32 17.77 -55.37
N ALA A 18 -16.64 17.68 -56.52
CA ALA A 18 -15.43 16.91 -56.80
C ALA A 18 -14.18 17.23 -55.94
N ALA A 19 -13.40 16.18 -55.71
CA ALA A 19 -12.00 16.21 -55.28
C ALA A 19 -11.08 15.79 -56.45
N LEU A 20 -10.02 16.58 -56.68
CA LEU A 20 -8.68 16.30 -57.26
C LEU A 20 -8.10 17.69 -57.62
N ALA A 21 -6.87 18.10 -57.36
CA ALA A 21 -5.62 17.39 -57.14
C ALA A 21 -4.53 18.36 -56.61
N VAL A 22 -3.38 17.76 -56.28
CA VAL A 22 -2.02 18.33 -56.17
C VAL A 22 -1.60 18.86 -54.80
N VAL A 23 -0.85 17.97 -54.14
CA VAL A 23 0.12 18.20 -53.07
C VAL A 23 1.15 19.26 -53.50
N LEU A 24 1.24 20.35 -52.75
CA LEU A 24 2.41 21.22 -52.69
C LEU A 24 2.74 21.49 -51.23
N LEU A 25 3.81 20.80 -50.79
CA LEU A 25 4.47 20.92 -49.51
C LEU A 25 4.96 22.36 -49.33
N SER A 26 4.36 23.10 -48.41
CA SER A 26 4.92 24.36 -47.91
C SER A 26 4.89 24.34 -46.38
N THR A 27 6.09 24.23 -45.83
CA THR A 27 6.44 24.38 -44.42
C THR A 27 6.08 25.78 -43.94
N VAL A 28 4.88 25.92 -43.37
CA VAL A 28 4.56 27.08 -42.52
C VAL A 28 5.21 26.80 -41.16
N LEU A 29 6.40 27.37 -40.99
CA LEU A 29 7.03 27.54 -39.69
C LEU A 29 6.11 28.46 -38.88
N ALA A 30 5.22 27.87 -38.08
CA ALA A 30 4.45 28.62 -37.10
C ALA A 30 5.45 29.24 -36.12
N LEU A 31 5.68 30.55 -36.25
CA LEU A 31 6.23 31.36 -35.16
C LEU A 31 5.22 31.27 -34.01
N ILE A 32 5.41 30.29 -33.14
CA ILE A 32 4.83 30.31 -31.81
C ILE A 32 5.50 31.50 -31.11
N PRO A 33 4.77 32.56 -30.74
CA PRO A 33 5.34 33.56 -29.86
C PRO A 33 5.64 32.84 -28.55
N THR A 34 6.92 32.58 -28.30
CA THR A 34 7.36 32.21 -26.97
C THR A 34 6.90 33.32 -26.04
N PRO A 35 6.13 33.03 -24.96
CA PRO A 35 5.92 34.03 -23.94
C PRO A 35 7.31 34.42 -23.46
N ARG A 36 7.68 35.68 -23.70
CA ARG A 36 8.84 36.26 -23.03
C ARG A 36 8.48 36.23 -21.56
N ASP A 37 9.25 35.51 -20.75
CA ASP A 37 9.25 35.67 -19.31
C ASP A 37 9.47 37.15 -19.02
N THR A 38 8.37 37.86 -18.75
CA THR A 38 8.43 39.12 -18.05
C THR A 38 8.86 38.73 -16.64
N ALA A 39 10.16 38.79 -16.37
CA ALA A 39 10.70 38.80 -15.02
C ALA A 39 9.78 39.72 -14.19
N GLN A 40 9.03 39.14 -13.24
CA GLN A 40 8.16 39.89 -12.35
C GLN A 40 9.07 40.83 -11.56
N ALA A 41 9.12 42.08 -11.99
CA ALA A 41 9.82 43.12 -11.27
C ALA A 41 9.19 43.21 -9.88
N ALA A 42 10.03 43.29 -8.84
CA ALA A 42 9.57 43.61 -7.49
C ALA A 42 8.63 44.83 -7.56
N SER A 43 7.42 44.70 -7.03
CA SER A 43 6.45 45.81 -6.99
C SER A 43 7.05 46.96 -6.20
N GLY A 44 7.01 48.19 -6.73
CA GLY A 44 7.55 49.36 -6.04
C GLY A 44 6.96 49.58 -4.65
N SER A 45 5.76 49.03 -4.38
CA SER A 45 5.14 49.01 -3.05
C SER A 45 5.99 48.36 -1.93
N LEU A 46 6.99 47.56 -2.29
CA LEU A 46 7.90 46.88 -1.35
C LEU A 46 9.15 47.71 -1.00
N PHE A 47 9.38 48.84 -1.70
CA PHE A 47 10.49 49.73 -1.38
C PHE A 47 10.20 50.51 -0.10
N ASP A 48 11.12 50.44 0.86
CA ASP A 48 11.06 51.24 2.09
C ASP A 48 12.23 52.23 2.10
N PRO A 49 11.95 53.54 2.01
CA PRO A 49 13.01 54.54 2.01
C PRO A 49 13.82 54.54 3.31
N GLY A 50 13.25 54.12 4.45
CA GLY A 50 13.95 54.09 5.73
C GLY A 50 14.88 52.89 5.90
N PHE A 51 14.71 51.85 5.09
CA PHE A 51 15.44 50.59 5.18
C PHE A 51 15.66 50.00 3.78
N ILE A 52 16.63 50.55 3.04
CA ILE A 52 16.92 50.12 1.66
C ILE A 52 17.50 48.70 1.65
N ILE A 53 18.45 48.43 2.56
CA ILE A 53 19.10 47.14 2.74
C ILE A 53 19.63 47.02 4.17
N SER A 54 19.69 45.80 4.71
CA SER A 54 20.22 45.55 6.06
C SER A 54 21.73 45.73 6.11
N ASP A 55 22.24 46.14 7.29
CA ASP A 55 23.67 46.26 7.53
C ASP A 55 24.39 44.92 7.33
N ALA A 56 23.75 43.81 7.73
CA ALA A 56 24.28 42.47 7.57
C ALA A 56 24.51 42.11 6.09
N LEU A 57 23.57 42.43 5.20
CA LEU A 57 23.71 42.14 3.77
C LEU A 57 24.67 43.11 3.06
N PHE A 58 24.68 44.38 3.47
CA PHE A 58 25.49 45.41 2.80
C PHE A 58 26.96 45.39 3.21
N PHE A 59 27.26 45.08 4.47
CA PHE A 59 28.62 45.07 5.03
C PHE A 59 29.25 43.67 5.15
N ASP A 60 28.64 42.63 4.56
CA ASP A 60 29.26 41.31 4.44
C ASP A 60 30.31 41.29 3.32
N GLY A 61 31.52 41.75 3.62
CA GLY A 61 32.64 41.80 2.67
C GLY A 61 33.07 40.46 2.08
N THR A 62 32.52 39.35 2.58
CA THR A 62 32.81 37.98 2.16
C THR A 62 31.61 37.28 1.50
N ALA A 63 30.55 38.03 1.15
CA ALA A 63 29.28 37.47 0.67
C ALA A 63 29.35 36.65 -0.63
N LEU A 64 30.44 36.76 -1.39
CA LEU A 64 30.76 35.93 -2.56
C LEU A 64 32.28 35.75 -2.69
N THR A 65 32.73 34.58 -3.14
CA THR A 65 34.13 34.36 -3.57
C THR A 65 34.41 34.96 -4.95
N ALA A 66 35.68 35.04 -5.33
CA ALA A 66 36.06 35.53 -6.66
C ALA A 66 35.40 34.70 -7.79
N GLU A 67 35.38 33.38 -7.63
CA GLU A 67 34.79 32.44 -8.59
C GLU A 67 33.27 32.59 -8.68
N GLU A 68 32.58 32.78 -7.54
CA GLU A 68 31.14 33.02 -7.51
C GLU A 68 30.77 34.36 -8.15
N ILE A 69 31.61 35.38 -8.02
CA ILE A 69 31.43 36.68 -8.65
C ILE A 69 31.58 36.56 -10.17
N ASP A 70 32.64 35.91 -10.65
CA ASP A 70 32.85 35.70 -12.09
C ASP A 70 31.71 34.87 -12.68
N ALA A 71 31.27 33.79 -12.01
CA ALA A 71 30.11 32.99 -12.43
C ALA A 71 28.81 33.80 -12.43
N PHE A 72 28.60 34.69 -11.45
CA PHE A 72 27.45 35.58 -11.43
C PHE A 72 27.47 36.54 -12.63
N ILE A 73 28.62 37.15 -12.92
CA ILE A 73 28.79 38.04 -14.07
C ILE A 73 28.44 37.31 -15.37
N ASP A 74 28.99 36.11 -15.56
CA ASP A 74 28.70 35.26 -16.72
C ASP A 74 27.20 34.94 -16.83
N SER A 75 26.50 34.72 -15.71
CA SER A 75 25.06 34.46 -15.69
C SER A 75 24.20 35.65 -16.13
N LYS A 76 24.70 36.89 -16.03
CA LYS A 76 23.96 38.12 -16.34
C LYS A 76 24.29 38.70 -17.71
N ASN A 77 25.35 38.21 -18.36
CA ASN A 77 25.77 38.65 -19.67
C ASN A 77 25.77 37.48 -20.66
N ALA A 78 24.89 37.51 -21.66
CA ALA A 78 24.79 36.45 -22.68
C ALA A 78 25.99 36.39 -23.66
N GLY A 79 26.99 37.27 -23.48
CA GLY A 79 28.31 37.17 -24.10
C GLY A 79 28.83 38.50 -24.66
N CYS A 80 30.13 38.76 -24.45
CA CYS A 80 30.80 39.94 -24.99
C CYS A 80 30.72 40.03 -26.51
N ALA A 81 30.45 41.23 -27.03
CA ALA A 81 30.48 41.48 -28.46
C ALA A 81 31.90 41.21 -29.02
N PRO A 82 32.01 40.59 -30.22
CA PRO A 82 33.31 40.27 -30.82
C PRO A 82 34.26 41.47 -30.86
N GLY A 83 35.49 41.27 -30.38
CA GLY A 83 36.53 42.31 -30.35
C GLY A 83 36.35 43.39 -29.27
N ARG A 84 35.42 43.22 -28.33
CA ARG A 84 35.23 44.11 -27.17
C ARG A 84 35.78 43.49 -25.91
N VAL A 85 36.05 44.35 -24.93
CA VAL A 85 36.33 43.97 -23.54
C VAL A 85 35.05 44.25 -22.75
N CYS A 86 34.55 43.23 -22.08
CA CYS A 86 33.40 43.25 -21.18
C CYS A 86 33.85 42.84 -19.78
N ILE A 87 32.99 42.92 -18.79
CA ILE A 87 33.41 42.68 -17.41
C ILE A 87 33.85 41.22 -17.18
N GLU A 88 33.27 40.25 -17.88
CA GLU A 88 33.63 38.82 -17.77
C GLU A 88 35.08 38.53 -18.23
N ASN A 89 35.55 39.24 -19.25
CA ASN A 89 36.89 39.05 -19.83
C ASN A 89 37.86 40.19 -19.47
N TYR A 90 37.44 41.12 -18.61
CA TYR A 90 38.28 42.22 -18.15
C TYR A 90 39.43 41.69 -17.28
N ARG A 91 40.61 42.29 -17.45
CA ARG A 91 41.80 41.99 -16.64
C ARG A 91 42.53 43.28 -16.30
N GLU A 92 42.92 43.42 -15.04
CA GLU A 92 43.72 44.54 -14.53
C GLU A 92 44.62 44.06 -13.39
N SER A 93 45.79 44.68 -13.20
CA SER A 93 46.65 44.35 -12.05
C SER A 93 46.25 45.17 -10.83
N ILE A 94 46.03 44.50 -9.70
CA ILE A 94 45.81 45.12 -8.40
C ILE A 94 47.15 45.66 -7.89
N THR A 95 47.21 46.96 -7.66
CA THR A 95 48.34 47.58 -6.95
C THR A 95 48.12 47.48 -5.44
N ALA A 96 49.17 47.17 -4.69
CA ALA A 96 49.07 47.03 -3.24
C ALA A 96 48.66 48.36 -2.59
N LYS A 97 47.70 48.31 -1.66
CA LYS A 97 47.27 49.45 -0.85
C LYS A 97 47.41 49.14 0.63
N ALA A 98 47.97 50.08 1.39
CA ALA A 98 48.07 49.97 2.84
C ALA A 98 46.70 50.12 3.51
N ALA A 99 46.54 49.56 4.71
CA ALA A 99 45.33 49.75 5.52
C ALA A 99 45.12 51.23 5.85
N THR A 100 43.86 51.68 5.85
CA THR A 100 43.51 53.08 6.15
C THR A 100 42.49 53.15 7.28
N SER A 101 42.94 53.49 8.49
CA SER A 101 42.05 53.61 9.66
C SER A 101 40.99 54.70 9.50
N TYR A 102 41.28 55.75 8.73
CA TYR A 102 40.35 56.86 8.48
C TYR A 102 39.09 56.42 7.71
N TYR A 103 39.18 55.40 6.84
CA TYR A 103 38.05 54.90 6.05
C TYR A 103 37.65 53.46 6.40
N GLY A 104 38.37 52.79 7.30
CA GLY A 104 38.02 51.48 7.82
C GLY A 104 38.32 50.30 6.90
N CYS A 105 39.12 50.49 5.83
CA CYS A 105 39.58 49.40 4.97
C CYS A 105 40.94 48.84 5.42
N SER A 106 41.08 47.51 5.42
CA SER A 106 42.36 46.80 5.60
C SER A 106 43.26 46.91 4.35
N ALA A 107 44.47 46.37 4.45
CA ALA A 107 45.40 46.35 3.31
C ALA A 107 44.88 45.44 2.18
N VAL A 108 45.15 45.84 0.94
CA VAL A 108 44.90 45.05 -0.27
C VAL A 108 46.26 44.61 -0.84
N ALA A 109 46.45 43.31 -1.03
CA ALA A 109 47.69 42.77 -1.59
C ALA A 109 47.75 42.96 -3.11
N ALA A 110 48.95 43.13 -3.66
CA ALA A 110 49.13 43.20 -5.11
C ALA A 110 48.81 41.85 -5.78
N ARG A 111 48.19 41.89 -6.96
CA ARG A 111 47.92 40.72 -7.80
C ARG A 111 48.04 41.14 -9.26
N ALA A 112 48.88 40.43 -10.03
CA ALA A 112 49.00 40.70 -11.46
C ALA A 112 47.84 40.04 -12.23
N ASN A 113 47.36 40.71 -13.28
CA ASN A 113 46.38 40.17 -14.24
C ASN A 113 45.10 39.59 -13.59
N ALA A 114 44.53 40.31 -12.63
CA ALA A 114 43.37 39.87 -11.88
C ALA A 114 42.07 39.95 -12.70
N THR A 115 41.14 39.01 -12.47
CA THR A 115 39.77 39.07 -13.01
C THR A 115 38.93 40.15 -12.31
N ALA A 116 37.77 40.48 -12.87
CA ALA A 116 36.83 41.37 -12.21
C ALA A 116 36.36 40.80 -10.86
N GLY A 117 36.08 39.49 -10.79
CA GLY A 117 35.73 38.80 -9.55
C GLY A 117 36.83 38.85 -8.50
N GLU A 118 38.09 38.65 -8.89
CA GLU A 118 39.22 38.77 -7.95
C GLU A 118 39.40 40.19 -7.41
N ILE A 119 39.20 41.21 -8.25
CA ILE A 119 39.24 42.63 -7.85
C ILE A 119 38.12 42.94 -6.85
N ILE A 120 36.88 42.55 -7.18
CA ILE A 120 35.71 42.80 -6.33
C ILE A 120 35.84 42.04 -4.99
N ALA A 121 36.24 40.78 -5.00
CA ALA A 121 36.44 39.99 -3.79
C ALA A 121 37.53 40.59 -2.89
N ALA A 122 38.67 40.97 -3.46
CA ALA A 122 39.77 41.55 -2.69
C ALA A 122 39.38 42.88 -2.03
N VAL A 123 38.68 43.75 -2.76
CA VAL A 123 38.21 45.04 -2.24
C VAL A 123 37.07 44.87 -1.24
N GLY A 124 36.09 44.01 -1.55
CA GLY A 124 34.95 43.73 -0.69
C GLY A 124 35.39 43.25 0.69
N ALA A 125 36.32 42.29 0.70
CA ALA A 125 36.93 41.79 1.94
C ALA A 125 37.71 42.88 2.68
N ALA A 126 38.48 43.70 1.96
CA ALA A 126 39.30 44.72 2.59
C ALA A 126 38.49 45.87 3.22
N CYS A 127 37.42 46.33 2.56
CA CYS A 127 36.60 47.43 3.04
C CYS A 127 35.36 46.97 3.83
N GLY A 128 35.07 45.67 3.87
CA GLY A 128 33.85 45.14 4.49
C GLY A 128 32.59 45.61 3.78
N ILE A 129 32.61 45.64 2.44
CA ILE A 129 31.45 45.96 1.59
C ILE A 129 31.11 44.73 0.77
N SER A 130 29.83 44.36 0.76
CA SER A 130 29.37 43.15 0.09
C SER A 130 29.68 43.14 -1.41
N PRO A 131 30.34 42.07 -1.93
CA PRO A 131 30.48 41.86 -3.36
C PRO A 131 29.15 41.94 -4.12
N LYS A 132 28.04 41.49 -3.52
CA LYS A 132 26.68 41.62 -4.09
C LYS A 132 26.25 43.08 -4.22
N ALA A 133 26.52 43.90 -3.21
CA ALA A 133 26.25 45.34 -3.26
C ALA A 133 27.14 46.06 -4.28
N ILE A 134 28.43 45.68 -4.39
CA ILE A 134 29.36 46.24 -5.39
C ILE A 134 28.84 45.93 -6.81
N LEU A 135 28.47 44.68 -7.10
CA LEU A 135 27.91 44.28 -8.39
C LEU A 135 26.67 45.09 -8.76
N VAL A 136 25.76 45.31 -7.81
CA VAL A 136 24.56 46.14 -8.02
C VAL A 136 24.93 47.59 -8.33
N ILE A 137 25.92 48.16 -7.63
CA ILE A 137 26.36 49.54 -7.87
C ILE A 137 27.03 49.66 -9.25
N LEU A 138 27.91 48.74 -9.63
CA LEU A 138 28.53 48.70 -10.96
C LEU A 138 27.48 48.68 -12.08
N GLN A 139 26.39 47.93 -11.88
CA GLN A 139 25.27 47.93 -12.80
C GLN A 139 24.48 49.24 -12.78
N LYS A 140 24.16 49.76 -11.60
CA LYS A 140 23.37 50.97 -11.45
C LYS A 140 24.08 52.18 -12.09
N GLU A 141 25.39 52.28 -11.90
CA GLU A 141 26.17 53.46 -12.27
C GLU A 141 26.64 53.42 -13.72
N GLN A 142 27.06 52.24 -14.23
CA GLN A 142 27.64 52.13 -15.58
C GLN A 142 27.02 51.02 -16.44
N SER A 143 25.98 50.33 -15.96
CA SER A 143 25.39 49.15 -16.62
C SER A 143 26.42 48.07 -16.95
N LEU A 144 27.49 47.98 -16.15
CA LEU A 144 28.70 47.28 -16.52
C LEU A 144 28.52 45.75 -16.51
N ILE A 145 27.66 45.22 -15.63
CA ILE A 145 27.45 43.78 -15.45
C ILE A 145 26.77 43.15 -16.66
N THR A 146 25.78 43.83 -17.25
CA THR A 146 24.99 43.29 -18.38
C THR A 146 25.45 43.82 -19.74
N SER A 147 26.49 44.65 -19.82
CA SER A 147 26.91 45.28 -21.07
C SER A 147 27.75 44.34 -21.93
N THR A 148 27.33 44.13 -23.17
CA THR A 148 28.08 43.36 -24.17
C THR A 148 29.14 44.20 -24.90
N ALA A 149 29.20 45.51 -24.67
CA ALA A 149 30.13 46.41 -25.35
C ALA A 149 30.43 47.68 -24.52
N PRO A 150 30.89 47.57 -23.27
CA PRO A 150 31.15 48.73 -22.43
C PRO A 150 32.24 49.63 -23.01
N SER A 151 32.18 50.92 -22.65
CA SER A 151 33.18 51.90 -23.05
C SER A 151 34.37 51.89 -22.10
N ALA A 152 35.54 52.34 -22.55
CA ALA A 152 36.69 52.51 -21.67
C ALA A 152 36.37 53.45 -20.48
N ARG A 153 35.49 54.44 -20.70
CA ARG A 153 35.00 55.34 -19.65
C ARG A 153 34.19 54.61 -18.58
N ALA A 154 33.39 53.61 -18.96
CA ALA A 154 32.60 52.82 -18.02
C ALA A 154 33.49 52.02 -17.05
N PHE A 155 34.63 51.52 -17.50
CA PHE A 155 35.62 50.91 -16.60
C PHE A 155 36.39 51.95 -15.78
N ALA A 156 36.78 53.06 -16.40
CA ALA A 156 37.53 54.12 -15.71
C ALA A 156 36.73 54.76 -14.56
N TYR A 157 35.40 54.80 -14.63
CA TYR A 157 34.50 55.39 -13.63
C TYR A 157 33.40 54.41 -13.21
N ALA A 158 33.77 53.15 -12.98
CA ALA A 158 32.87 52.01 -12.80
C ALA A 158 31.81 52.16 -11.71
N MET A 159 32.15 52.82 -10.59
CA MET A 159 31.19 53.06 -9.50
C MET A 159 30.66 54.50 -9.49
N GLY A 160 31.03 55.34 -10.47
CA GLY A 160 30.66 56.77 -10.50
C GLY A 160 31.31 57.60 -9.39
N ALA A 161 32.26 57.04 -8.64
CA ALA A 161 32.91 57.72 -7.52
C ALA A 161 33.91 58.76 -8.04
N GLY A 162 33.88 59.97 -7.48
CA GLY A 162 34.74 61.08 -7.92
C GLY A 162 34.28 61.79 -9.20
N CYS A 163 33.02 61.60 -9.61
CA CYS A 163 32.40 62.26 -10.76
C CYS A 163 31.29 63.25 -10.34
N PRO A 164 31.62 64.48 -9.91
CA PRO A 164 30.60 65.47 -9.53
C PRO A 164 29.80 65.97 -10.74
N ASP A 165 28.49 66.23 -10.57
CA ASP A 165 27.61 66.69 -11.66
C ASP A 165 28.03 68.03 -12.30
N THR A 166 28.85 68.83 -11.61
CA THR A 166 29.24 70.18 -12.03
C THR A 166 30.72 70.31 -12.43
N ALA A 167 31.49 69.22 -12.45
CA ALA A 167 32.90 69.22 -12.84
C ALA A 167 33.31 67.90 -13.51
N PRO A 168 34.45 67.86 -14.24
CA PRO A 168 34.98 66.60 -14.77
C PRO A 168 35.23 65.58 -13.65
N CYS A 169 35.14 64.30 -13.98
CA CYS A 169 35.56 63.25 -13.05
C CYS A 169 37.04 63.37 -12.70
N ASP A 170 37.38 63.06 -11.46
CA ASP A 170 38.74 63.07 -10.97
C ASP A 170 39.55 61.91 -11.57
N VAL A 171 40.64 62.27 -12.27
CA VAL A 171 41.48 61.32 -13.01
C VAL A 171 42.34 60.46 -12.08
N ASP A 172 42.56 60.88 -10.83
CA ASP A 172 43.37 60.15 -9.86
C ASP A 172 42.69 58.83 -9.41
N TYR A 173 41.39 58.69 -9.63
CA TYR A 173 40.61 57.49 -9.35
C TYR A 173 40.19 56.73 -10.60
N ALA A 174 40.80 57.02 -11.75
CA ALA A 174 40.46 56.35 -13.01
C ALA A 174 41.06 54.93 -13.08
N GLY A 175 40.20 53.94 -13.35
CA GLY A 175 40.57 52.52 -13.46
C GLY A 175 39.53 51.64 -12.76
N PHE A 176 39.35 50.39 -13.19
CA PHE A 176 38.29 49.56 -12.63
C PHE A 176 38.62 49.20 -11.17
N TYR A 177 39.85 48.76 -10.88
CA TYR A 177 40.30 48.53 -9.51
C TYR A 177 40.24 49.79 -8.64
N GLU A 178 40.71 50.93 -9.15
CA GLU A 178 40.69 52.19 -8.39
C GLU A 178 39.26 52.63 -8.08
N GLN A 179 38.31 52.48 -9.01
CA GLN A 179 36.90 52.78 -8.78
C GLN A 179 36.23 51.85 -7.80
N VAL A 180 36.48 50.54 -7.92
CA VAL A 180 35.92 49.54 -6.98
C VAL A 180 36.45 49.81 -5.58
N TYR A 181 37.76 50.03 -5.43
CA TYR A 181 38.38 50.38 -4.15
C TYR A 181 37.87 51.71 -3.59
N TYR A 182 37.88 52.78 -4.39
CA TYR A 182 37.49 54.10 -3.92
C TYR A 182 36.00 54.17 -3.57
N GLY A 183 35.12 53.58 -4.37
CA GLY A 183 33.69 53.49 -4.08
C GLY A 183 33.42 52.72 -2.79
N ALA A 184 34.01 51.53 -2.62
CA ALA A 184 33.88 50.74 -1.38
C ALA A 184 34.44 51.47 -0.16
N LYS A 185 35.59 52.12 -0.31
CA LYS A 185 36.23 52.95 0.72
C LYS A 185 35.35 54.12 1.17
N LEU A 186 34.68 54.81 0.24
CA LEU A 186 33.73 55.87 0.57
C LEU A 186 32.52 55.33 1.33
N LEU A 187 31.89 54.27 0.83
CA LEU A 187 30.73 53.63 1.46
C LEU A 187 31.03 53.18 2.89
N LYS A 188 32.21 52.59 3.12
CA LYS A 188 32.65 52.23 4.47
C LYS A 188 32.93 53.45 5.32
N GLY A 189 33.68 54.42 4.80
CA GLY A 189 34.07 55.63 5.52
C GLY A 189 32.90 56.49 5.96
N TYR A 190 31.80 56.55 5.21
CA TYR A 190 30.59 57.29 5.59
C TYR A 190 29.99 56.80 6.92
N THR A 191 30.18 55.51 7.25
CA THR A 191 29.66 54.92 8.50
C THR A 191 30.52 55.19 9.73
N LEU A 192 31.69 55.82 9.56
CA LEU A 192 32.60 56.10 10.66
C LEU A 192 32.24 57.44 11.33
N THR A 193 32.21 57.46 12.65
CA THR A 193 31.79 58.63 13.44
C THR A 193 32.68 59.87 13.27
N ASN A 194 33.92 59.68 12.79
CA ASN A 194 34.86 60.75 12.47
C ASN A 194 34.71 61.30 11.05
N SER A 195 33.80 60.75 10.24
CA SER A 195 33.53 61.23 8.89
C SER A 195 32.75 62.55 8.92
N ASN A 196 33.13 63.49 8.05
CA ASN A 196 32.40 64.73 7.81
C ASN A 196 30.99 64.51 7.22
N HIS A 197 30.67 63.29 6.78
CA HIS A 197 29.38 62.91 6.24
C HIS A 197 28.51 62.09 7.19
N TYR A 198 29.03 61.68 8.36
CA TYR A 198 28.33 60.79 9.30
C TYR A 198 26.96 61.32 9.75
N THR A 199 26.81 62.65 9.84
CA THR A 199 25.55 63.29 10.24
C THR A 199 24.59 63.58 9.08
N ARG A 200 24.99 63.35 7.83
CA ARG A 200 24.17 63.58 6.64
C ARG A 200 23.29 62.35 6.42
N TYR A 201 22.02 62.40 6.83
CA TYR A 201 21.10 61.24 6.88
C TYR A 201 21.48 60.21 7.95
N GLN A 202 21.82 60.67 9.15
CA GLN A 202 22.33 59.81 10.22
C GLN A 202 21.38 58.64 10.54
N ALA A 203 21.93 57.43 10.65
CA ALA A 203 21.16 56.27 11.09
C ALA A 203 20.53 56.48 12.49
N GLY A 204 19.30 56.03 12.65
CA GLY A 204 18.47 56.25 13.84
C GLY A 204 17.79 57.62 13.90
N THR A 205 17.83 58.42 12.83
CA THR A 205 17.23 59.76 12.79
C THR A 205 16.28 59.93 11.60
N THR A 206 15.32 60.85 11.73
CA THR A 206 14.45 61.27 10.63
C THR A 206 15.15 62.34 9.80
N ALA A 207 15.19 62.15 8.47
CA ALA A 207 15.79 63.09 7.53
C ALA A 207 14.81 63.46 6.40
N GLN A 208 14.98 64.66 5.85
CA GLN A 208 14.31 65.06 4.60
C GLN A 208 15.18 64.63 3.42
N VAL A 209 14.67 63.71 2.59
CA VAL A 209 15.37 63.20 1.41
C VAL A 209 14.66 63.69 0.16
N ALA A 210 15.40 64.31 -0.77
CA ALA A 210 14.83 64.85 -2.00
C ALA A 210 14.37 63.73 -2.94
N TYR A 211 13.30 63.98 -3.70
CA TYR A 211 12.89 63.08 -4.80
C TYR A 211 13.79 63.22 -6.03
N HIS A 212 14.32 64.43 -6.27
CA HIS A 212 15.10 64.77 -7.46
C HIS A 212 16.00 66.00 -7.22
N PRO A 213 17.11 66.22 -7.95
CA PRO A 213 17.94 67.44 -7.83
C PRO A 213 17.13 68.75 -7.88
N ASN A 214 16.04 68.77 -8.63
CA ASN A 214 15.15 69.92 -8.77
C ASN A 214 14.43 70.33 -7.48
N SER A 215 14.48 69.50 -6.43
CA SER A 215 13.95 69.83 -5.09
C SER A 215 14.77 70.92 -4.40
N TYR A 216 16.02 71.12 -4.84
CA TYR A 216 16.93 72.14 -4.31
C TYR A 216 17.02 73.41 -5.19
N ARG A 217 16.30 73.47 -6.33
CA ARG A 217 16.28 74.67 -7.20
C ARG A 217 15.49 75.81 -6.55
N THR A 218 15.68 77.03 -7.05
CA THR A 218 14.89 78.21 -6.65
C THR A 218 14.22 78.83 -7.89
N PRO A 219 12.87 78.76 -8.02
CA PRO A 219 11.94 78.05 -7.14
C PRO A 219 12.09 76.52 -7.25
N ALA A 220 11.79 75.80 -6.17
CA ALA A 220 11.82 74.34 -6.17
C ALA A 220 10.68 73.80 -7.02
N THR A 221 10.97 72.82 -7.90
CA THR A 221 9.96 72.20 -8.76
C THR A 221 9.67 70.73 -8.41
N CYS A 222 10.37 70.19 -7.40
CA CYS A 222 10.14 68.86 -6.82
C CYS A 222 10.15 68.93 -5.29
N GLY A 223 9.64 67.88 -4.63
CA GLY A 223 9.49 67.82 -3.17
C GLY A 223 10.53 66.95 -2.45
N PHE A 224 10.28 66.76 -1.15
CA PHE A 224 11.06 65.89 -0.26
C PHE A 224 10.16 64.81 0.35
N ALA A 225 10.76 63.67 0.71
CA ALA A 225 10.18 62.67 1.57
C ALA A 225 10.75 62.81 2.99
N THR A 226 9.89 62.63 3.98
CA THR A 226 10.33 62.43 5.38
C THR A 226 10.66 60.96 5.56
N VAL A 227 11.92 60.66 5.86
CA VAL A 227 12.44 59.28 5.92
C VAL A 227 13.07 59.02 7.27
N ASP A 228 12.61 57.99 7.96
CA ASP A 228 13.25 57.49 9.17
C ASP A 228 14.41 56.57 8.76
N VAL A 229 15.65 57.07 8.79
CA VAL A 229 16.81 56.31 8.36
C VAL A 229 17.17 55.30 9.44
N VAL A 230 16.93 54.02 9.21
CA VAL A 230 16.98 53.00 10.27
C VAL A 230 18.39 52.48 10.55
N ASN A 231 19.26 52.37 9.53
CA ASN A 231 20.54 51.68 9.66
C ASN A 231 21.70 52.34 8.88
N GLN A 232 22.92 51.84 9.09
CA GLN A 232 24.15 52.42 8.54
C GLN A 232 24.26 52.23 7.02
N ALA A 233 23.76 51.13 6.47
CA ALA A 233 23.76 50.85 5.04
C ALA A 233 22.85 51.83 4.28
N THR A 234 21.64 52.07 4.81
CA THR A 234 20.70 53.05 4.24
C THR A 234 21.29 54.47 4.34
N HIS A 235 21.91 54.82 5.47
CA HIS A 235 22.68 56.07 5.60
C HIS A 235 23.75 56.19 4.50
N ALA A 236 24.64 55.21 4.36
CA ALA A 236 25.73 55.23 3.40
C ALA A 236 25.22 55.36 1.94
N LEU A 237 24.13 54.66 1.60
CA LEU A 237 23.49 54.74 0.28
C LEU A 237 22.87 56.09 -0.02
N TYR A 238 22.27 56.77 0.97
CA TYR A 238 21.79 58.15 0.78
C TYR A 238 22.91 59.17 0.72
N VAL A 239 24.01 58.97 1.45
CA VAL A 239 25.20 59.83 1.28
C VAL A 239 25.80 59.66 -0.11
N TYR A 240 25.84 58.43 -0.63
CA TYR A 240 26.38 58.10 -1.95
C TYR A 240 25.47 58.58 -3.09
N THR A 241 24.16 58.32 -3.00
CA THR A 241 23.14 58.77 -3.97
C THR A 241 21.94 59.38 -3.23
N PRO A 242 21.86 60.73 -3.09
CA PRO A 242 20.97 61.40 -2.14
C PRO A 242 19.53 61.62 -2.65
N TYR A 243 18.93 60.60 -3.27
CA TYR A 243 17.56 60.66 -3.77
C TYR A 243 16.76 59.41 -3.43
N THR A 244 15.47 59.61 -3.16
CA THR A 244 14.48 58.54 -2.93
C THR A 244 13.43 58.58 -4.03
N PRO A 245 12.83 57.44 -4.46
CA PRO A 245 11.78 57.45 -5.47
C PRO A 245 10.55 58.24 -4.98
N ASN A 246 9.86 58.91 -5.91
CA ASN A 246 8.55 59.49 -5.68
C ASN A 246 7.45 58.46 -6.00
N GLN A 247 6.19 58.81 -5.69
CA GLN A 247 5.06 57.89 -5.86
C GLN A 247 4.88 57.41 -7.30
N ALA A 248 5.05 58.31 -8.29
CA ALA A 248 4.94 57.94 -9.71
C ALA A 248 5.89 56.80 -10.09
N LEU A 249 7.12 56.80 -9.55
CA LEU A 249 8.10 55.75 -9.78
C LEU A 249 7.76 54.44 -9.03
N LEU A 250 7.22 54.55 -7.81
CA LEU A 250 6.77 53.38 -7.03
C LEU A 250 5.56 52.68 -7.68
N ASP A 251 4.71 53.44 -8.36
CA ASP A 251 3.55 52.93 -9.11
C ASP A 251 3.94 52.32 -10.48
N GLY A 252 5.24 52.29 -10.80
CA GLY A 252 5.79 51.72 -12.04
C GLY A 252 5.89 52.69 -13.22
N GLY A 253 5.54 53.97 -13.01
CA GLY A 253 5.68 55.05 -13.98
C GLY A 253 6.97 55.86 -13.81
N SER A 254 6.97 57.09 -14.35
CA SER A 254 8.00 58.11 -14.12
C SER A 254 7.48 59.50 -14.47
N ASP A 255 8.04 60.52 -13.86
CA ASP A 255 7.77 61.94 -14.12
C ASP A 255 9.05 62.79 -13.95
N ALA A 256 8.93 64.11 -14.08
CA ALA A 256 10.05 65.05 -13.98
C ALA A 256 10.69 65.13 -12.57
N CYS A 257 10.11 64.48 -11.56
CA CYS A 257 10.62 64.40 -10.19
C CYS A 257 11.04 62.99 -9.78
N SER A 258 11.08 62.04 -10.72
CA SER A 258 11.46 60.66 -10.47
C SER A 258 12.99 60.50 -10.50
N SER A 259 13.57 59.99 -9.42
CA SER A 259 14.99 59.57 -9.38
C SER A 259 15.11 58.08 -9.11
N TYR A 260 15.86 57.40 -9.97
CA TYR A 260 15.98 55.96 -9.93
C TYR A 260 17.09 55.44 -9.02
N GLY A 261 17.96 56.27 -8.46
CA GLY A 261 19.17 55.84 -7.73
C GLY A 261 18.96 54.71 -6.71
N ASN A 262 18.55 55.03 -5.49
CA ASN A 262 18.38 54.00 -4.46
C ASN A 262 17.26 52.99 -4.77
N TYR A 263 16.27 53.39 -5.58
CA TYR A 263 15.25 52.47 -6.07
C TYR A 263 15.82 51.36 -6.97
N ASN A 264 16.70 51.71 -7.91
CA ASN A 264 17.39 50.75 -8.78
C ASN A 264 18.35 49.88 -7.98
N PHE A 265 19.04 50.43 -6.97
CA PHE A 265 19.85 49.61 -6.07
C PHE A 265 18.99 48.53 -5.42
N TRP A 266 17.90 48.92 -4.75
CA TRP A 266 16.99 47.99 -4.08
C TRP A 266 16.39 46.97 -5.07
N LYS A 267 15.93 47.43 -6.23
CA LYS A 267 15.29 46.59 -7.25
C LYS A 267 16.26 45.57 -7.84
N LEU A 268 17.47 46.00 -8.21
CA LEU A 268 18.50 45.12 -8.76
C LEU A 268 18.98 44.12 -7.71
N TYR A 269 19.24 44.57 -6.47
CA TYR A 269 19.64 43.67 -5.39
C TYR A 269 18.54 42.63 -5.13
N SER A 270 17.29 43.06 -5.00
CA SER A 270 16.14 42.18 -4.78
C SER A 270 15.98 41.15 -5.90
N SER A 271 16.14 41.59 -7.15
CA SER A 271 16.03 40.73 -8.33
C SER A 271 17.19 39.74 -8.46
N TRP A 272 18.39 40.08 -7.99
CA TRP A 272 19.59 39.27 -8.20
C TRP A 272 19.91 38.35 -7.03
N PHE A 273 19.66 38.81 -5.81
CA PHE A 273 20.16 38.19 -4.58
C PHE A 273 19.07 37.95 -3.54
N GLY A 274 17.81 38.32 -3.82
CA GLY A 274 16.69 38.16 -2.90
C GLY A 274 16.48 39.37 -1.96
N PRO A 275 15.58 39.26 -0.97
CA PRO A 275 15.15 40.38 -0.15
C PRO A 275 16.29 41.16 0.50
N THR A 276 16.17 42.49 0.55
CA THR A 276 17.21 43.37 1.12
C THR A 276 17.14 43.49 2.65
N ARG A 277 16.16 42.85 3.31
CA ARG A 277 15.88 43.07 4.74
C ARG A 277 16.49 42.04 5.68
N THR A 278 16.58 40.79 5.24
CA THR A 278 17.14 39.68 6.02
C THR A 278 17.86 38.74 5.07
N SER A 279 18.94 38.12 5.53
CA SER A 279 19.49 36.92 4.89
C SER A 279 18.63 35.68 5.21
N ASP A 280 17.80 35.76 6.25
CA ASP A 280 17.02 34.65 6.77
C ASP A 280 15.78 34.38 5.92
N SER A 281 15.57 33.12 5.55
CA SER A 281 14.37 32.67 4.81
C SER A 281 13.25 32.22 5.74
N LEU A 282 13.49 32.18 7.05
CA LEU A 282 12.55 31.74 8.07
C LEU A 282 12.19 32.91 8.98
N MET A 283 10.90 33.22 9.13
CA MET A 283 10.45 34.43 9.82
C MET A 283 9.22 34.20 10.69
N THR A 284 9.12 34.94 11.80
CA THR A 284 7.94 34.99 12.67
C THR A 284 7.60 36.44 12.98
N ALA A 285 6.32 36.78 13.04
CA ALA A 285 5.88 38.11 13.47
C ALA A 285 6.07 38.27 14.98
N ALA A 286 6.54 39.44 15.42
CA ALA A 286 6.66 39.77 16.84
C ALA A 286 5.30 39.58 17.54
N GLY A 287 5.29 38.81 18.64
CA GLY A 287 4.08 38.50 19.40
C GLY A 287 3.21 37.40 18.81
N THR A 288 3.65 36.71 17.76
CA THR A 288 2.97 35.51 17.20
C THR A 288 3.88 34.28 17.31
N SER A 289 3.30 33.09 17.10
CA SER A 289 4.04 31.82 17.12
C SER A 289 4.16 31.16 15.75
N THR A 290 3.55 31.72 14.70
CA THR A 290 3.56 31.11 13.37
C THR A 290 4.85 31.49 12.66
N THR A 291 5.67 30.48 12.36
CA THR A 291 6.84 30.64 11.49
C THR A 291 6.44 30.49 10.03
N TYR A 292 7.08 31.26 9.16
CA TYR A 292 6.88 31.28 7.72
C TYR A 292 8.21 30.99 7.00
N LEU A 293 8.13 30.22 5.92
CA LEU A 293 9.16 30.19 4.88
C LEU A 293 8.86 31.32 3.91
N VAL A 294 9.81 32.24 3.70
CA VAL A 294 9.67 33.38 2.80
C VAL A 294 10.50 33.14 1.54
N THR A 295 9.87 33.34 0.39
CA THR A 295 10.46 33.22 -0.94
C THR A 295 10.18 34.52 -1.72
N PRO A 296 10.79 34.74 -2.90
CA PRO A 296 10.51 35.95 -3.69
C PRO A 296 9.03 36.13 -4.06
N ASP A 297 8.32 35.02 -4.27
CA ASP A 297 6.91 35.02 -4.70
C ASP A 297 5.94 35.28 -3.54
N GLY A 298 6.35 35.00 -2.30
CA GLY A 298 5.50 35.17 -1.12
C GLY A 298 5.97 34.37 0.09
N LYS A 299 5.03 34.06 0.99
CA LYS A 299 5.28 33.32 2.23
C LYS A 299 4.42 32.06 2.33
N TYR A 300 4.97 31.02 2.95
CA TYR A 300 4.30 29.77 3.28
C TYR A 300 4.32 29.57 4.79
N ALA A 301 3.17 29.30 5.41
CA ALA A 301 3.10 29.04 6.84
C ALA A 301 3.59 27.62 7.16
N PHE A 302 4.39 27.44 8.21
CA PHE A 302 4.68 26.10 8.71
C PHE A 302 3.47 25.52 9.45
N GLY A 303 3.15 24.25 9.14
CA GLY A 303 2.12 23.47 9.83
C GLY A 303 2.71 22.58 10.92
N ALA A 304 2.04 21.45 11.19
CA ALA A 304 2.54 20.44 12.12
C ALA A 304 3.76 19.68 11.58
N PHE A 305 3.79 19.41 10.27
CA PHE A 305 4.91 18.80 9.57
C PHE A 305 4.89 19.22 8.09
N PRO A 306 6.04 19.57 7.49
CA PRO A 306 7.35 19.73 8.13
C PRO A 306 7.38 20.90 9.12
N THR A 307 8.34 20.91 10.03
CA THR A 307 8.57 22.04 10.95
C THR A 307 9.71 22.93 10.45
N ALA A 308 9.78 24.18 10.94
CA ALA A 308 10.86 25.10 10.58
C ALA A 308 12.26 24.58 10.93
N ALA A 309 12.38 23.69 11.92
CA ALA A 309 13.64 23.05 12.28
C ALA A 309 14.23 22.18 11.16
N GLU A 310 13.38 21.66 10.26
CA GLU A 310 13.82 20.86 9.10
C GLU A 310 14.47 21.72 8.02
N PHE A 311 14.24 23.02 8.10
CA PHE A 311 14.76 24.04 7.19
C PHE A 311 15.83 24.91 7.87
N SER A 312 16.40 24.46 9.01
CA SER A 312 17.36 25.26 9.78
C SER A 312 18.63 25.64 9.01
N ALA A 313 18.94 24.92 7.93
CA ALA A 313 20.02 25.26 7.02
C ALA A 313 19.81 26.61 6.30
N LEU A 314 18.56 27.11 6.26
CA LEU A 314 18.21 28.44 5.76
C LEU A 314 18.46 29.58 6.75
N GLY A 315 19.06 29.28 7.90
CA GLY A 315 19.36 30.24 8.97
C GLY A 315 18.40 30.14 10.15
N THR A 316 18.56 31.08 11.09
CA THR A 316 17.71 31.17 12.27
C THR A 316 16.35 31.78 11.95
N VAL A 317 15.34 31.50 12.76
CA VAL A 317 14.02 32.13 12.61
C VAL A 317 14.10 33.60 13.05
N ALA A 318 14.04 34.53 12.10
CA ALA A 318 14.06 35.96 12.37
C ALA A 318 12.72 36.44 12.94
N THR A 319 12.77 37.32 13.95
CA THR A 319 11.57 38.01 14.47
C THR A 319 11.43 39.37 13.81
N VAL A 320 10.28 39.61 13.17
CA VAL A 320 10.02 40.81 12.36
C VAL A 320 8.66 41.42 12.69
N SER A 321 8.37 42.63 12.19
CA SER A 321 7.04 43.22 12.37
C SER A 321 5.98 42.49 11.52
N SER A 322 4.72 42.48 11.98
CA SER A 322 3.60 41.94 11.20
C SER A 322 3.47 42.62 9.84
N ARG A 323 3.58 43.96 9.80
CA ARG A 323 3.57 44.75 8.56
C ARG A 323 4.59 44.27 7.54
N PHE A 324 5.79 43.86 7.97
CA PHE A 324 6.80 43.34 7.05
C PHE A 324 6.43 41.96 6.53
N LEU A 325 5.96 41.04 7.37
CA LEU A 325 5.49 39.75 6.88
C LEU A 325 4.29 39.91 5.94
N ASP A 326 3.41 40.87 6.19
CA ASP A 326 2.21 41.12 5.39
C ASP A 326 2.50 41.72 4.01
N SER A 327 3.74 42.18 3.77
CA SER A 327 4.16 42.56 2.41
C SER A 327 4.39 41.36 1.49
N PHE A 328 4.43 40.13 2.03
CA PHE A 328 4.51 38.89 1.26
C PHE A 328 3.14 38.20 1.22
N PRO A 329 2.58 37.89 0.04
CA PRO A 329 1.32 37.18 -0.05
C PRO A 329 1.45 35.78 0.57
N LEU A 330 0.44 35.34 1.33
CA LEU A 330 0.38 33.97 1.85
C LEU A 330 0.01 33.01 0.72
N LEU A 331 0.95 32.17 0.31
CA LEU A 331 0.79 31.26 -0.82
C LEU A 331 0.29 29.86 -0.41
N GLY A 332 0.41 29.52 0.87
CA GLY A 332 -0.08 28.23 1.39
C GLY A 332 0.63 27.80 2.66
N THR A 333 0.65 26.49 2.88
CA THR A 333 1.38 25.84 3.98
C THR A 333 2.61 25.16 3.41
N VAL A 334 3.73 25.18 4.15
CA VAL A 334 4.95 24.45 3.77
C VAL A 334 4.63 22.96 3.70
N THR A 335 5.11 22.30 2.65
CA THR A 335 5.10 20.83 2.54
C THR A 335 6.53 20.32 2.52
N SER A 336 6.75 19.04 2.82
CA SER A 336 8.09 18.46 2.68
C SER A 336 8.58 18.51 1.24
N MET A 337 7.69 18.52 0.25
CA MET A 337 8.08 18.73 -1.14
C MET A 337 8.20 20.22 -1.46
N VAL A 338 9.36 20.62 -1.96
CA VAL A 338 9.70 21.96 -2.42
C VAL A 338 10.21 21.88 -3.86
N LYS A 339 10.28 23.02 -4.54
CA LYS A 339 10.83 23.10 -5.89
C LYS A 339 11.74 24.31 -6.09
N ASP A 340 12.68 24.18 -7.02
CA ASP A 340 13.46 25.31 -7.50
C ASP A 340 12.58 26.22 -8.37
N SER A 341 12.54 27.51 -8.06
CA SER A 341 11.73 28.51 -8.76
C SER A 341 12.15 28.74 -10.21
N VAL A 342 13.39 28.38 -10.56
CA VAL A 342 13.99 28.56 -11.89
C VAL A 342 13.95 27.25 -12.68
N THR A 343 14.51 26.17 -12.14
CA THR A 343 14.63 24.90 -12.89
C THR A 343 13.37 24.05 -12.84
N ASN A 344 12.49 24.28 -11.86
CA ASN A 344 11.38 23.38 -11.50
C ASN A 344 11.82 21.96 -11.14
N ASP A 345 13.05 21.78 -10.66
CA ASP A 345 13.46 20.52 -10.01
C ASP A 345 12.79 20.40 -8.64
N TYR A 346 12.38 19.18 -8.28
CA TYR A 346 11.63 18.92 -7.05
C TYR A 346 12.47 18.14 -6.04
N PHE A 347 12.26 18.46 -4.76
CA PHE A 347 13.00 17.86 -3.66
C PHE A 347 12.07 17.56 -2.49
N ILE A 348 12.33 16.49 -1.75
CA ILE A 348 11.82 16.32 -0.39
C ILE A 348 12.82 16.89 0.60
N VAL A 349 12.42 17.87 1.40
CA VAL A 349 13.17 18.31 2.58
C VAL A 349 12.73 17.46 3.76
N ASP A 350 13.69 16.70 4.30
CA ASP A 350 13.51 15.87 5.47
C ASP A 350 14.83 15.76 6.24
N ARG A 351 14.76 15.71 7.57
CA ARG A 351 15.90 15.56 8.48
C ARG A 351 17.02 16.61 8.28
N GLY A 352 16.66 17.81 7.83
CA GLY A 352 17.62 18.89 7.59
C GLY A 352 18.35 18.83 6.24
N SER A 353 17.98 17.90 5.36
CA SER A 353 18.56 17.72 4.03
C SER A 353 17.48 17.75 2.95
N LYS A 354 17.87 18.04 1.70
CA LYS A 354 17.03 17.90 0.50
C LYS A 354 17.35 16.59 -0.21
N ILE A 355 16.32 15.87 -0.64
CA ILE A 355 16.41 14.60 -1.38
C ILE A 355 15.85 14.88 -2.77
N PRO A 356 16.67 14.83 -3.85
CA PRO A 356 16.20 15.05 -5.21
C PRO A 356 15.16 14.00 -5.64
N LEU A 357 14.10 14.45 -6.30
CA LEU A 357 13.09 13.58 -6.93
C LEU A 357 13.36 13.46 -8.42
N ASP A 358 12.98 12.34 -9.03
CA ASP A 358 13.08 12.15 -10.49
C ASP A 358 12.13 13.06 -11.27
N GLN A 359 10.85 13.03 -10.93
CA GLN A 359 9.77 13.82 -11.51
C GLN A 359 8.65 13.98 -10.47
N CYS A 360 7.92 15.09 -10.59
CA CYS A 360 6.80 15.34 -9.68
C CYS A 360 5.47 14.69 -10.12
N SER A 361 5.27 14.48 -11.42
CA SER A 361 4.00 14.02 -12.00
C SER A 361 4.21 12.80 -12.92
N GLY A 362 3.12 12.27 -13.51
CA GLY A 362 3.22 11.26 -14.58
C GLY A 362 3.80 9.90 -14.16
N GLY A 363 3.65 9.52 -12.89
CA GLY A 363 4.27 8.31 -12.32
C GLY A 363 5.62 8.55 -11.65
N GLY A 364 6.14 9.77 -11.66
CA GLY A 364 7.32 10.16 -10.90
C GLY A 364 7.10 10.17 -9.39
N GLN A 365 8.19 10.23 -8.63
CA GLN A 365 8.20 10.07 -7.17
C GLN A 365 7.34 11.08 -6.42
N GLY A 366 7.20 12.32 -6.91
CA GLY A 366 6.27 13.28 -6.31
C GLY A 366 4.82 12.78 -6.32
N HIS A 367 4.42 12.10 -7.41
CA HIS A 367 3.10 11.51 -7.58
C HIS A 367 2.93 10.22 -6.76
N LEU A 368 3.96 9.36 -6.71
CA LEU A 368 3.94 8.14 -5.89
C LEU A 368 3.81 8.48 -4.39
N LEU A 369 4.50 9.54 -3.95
CA LEU A 369 4.42 10.06 -2.58
C LEU A 369 3.14 10.86 -2.29
N ARG A 370 2.25 11.05 -3.28
CA ARG A 370 1.00 11.83 -3.16
C ARG A 370 1.21 13.31 -2.77
N TYR A 371 2.30 13.92 -3.24
CA TYR A 371 2.50 15.37 -3.13
C TYR A 371 1.94 16.10 -4.36
N SER A 372 1.45 17.32 -4.15
CA SER A 372 0.96 18.18 -5.25
C SER A 372 2.06 19.09 -5.75
N CYS A 373 2.39 18.99 -7.04
CA CYS A 373 3.42 19.80 -7.69
C CYS A 373 3.13 21.30 -7.62
N GLY A 374 1.86 21.69 -7.78
CA GLY A 374 1.44 23.10 -7.71
C GLY A 374 1.45 23.68 -6.30
N ALA A 375 1.40 22.83 -5.27
CA ALA A 375 1.43 23.26 -3.88
C ALA A 375 2.85 23.27 -3.27
N ALA A 376 3.86 22.78 -3.99
CA ALA A 376 5.24 22.77 -3.54
C ALA A 376 5.77 24.22 -3.44
N PRO A 377 6.31 24.64 -2.28
CA PRO A 377 6.94 25.95 -2.15
C PRO A 377 8.04 26.16 -3.20
N ALA A 378 7.94 27.27 -3.93
CA ALA A 378 8.94 27.68 -4.92
C ALA A 378 10.05 28.46 -4.22
N MET A 379 11.20 27.82 -4.04
CA MET A 379 12.39 28.37 -3.37
C MET A 379 13.42 28.81 -4.40
N THR A 380 14.23 29.81 -4.08
CA THR A 380 15.34 30.19 -4.96
C THR A 380 16.41 29.10 -4.95
N THR A 381 17.20 29.04 -6.02
CA THR A 381 18.36 28.14 -6.12
C THR A 381 19.31 28.33 -4.93
N ALA A 382 19.58 29.58 -4.53
CA ALA A 382 20.42 29.87 -3.36
C ALA A 382 19.83 29.34 -2.04
N GLN A 383 18.51 29.42 -1.84
CA GLN A 383 17.86 28.83 -0.67
C GLN A 383 17.98 27.31 -0.68
N LEU A 384 17.75 26.68 -1.83
CA LEU A 384 17.90 25.23 -1.95
C LEU A 384 19.35 24.79 -1.77
N ASP A 385 20.33 25.53 -2.27
CA ASP A 385 21.76 25.21 -2.15
C ASP A 385 22.29 25.33 -0.73
N ALA A 386 21.65 26.16 0.10
CA ALA A 386 21.93 26.19 1.53
C ALA A 386 21.53 24.89 2.25
N ILE A 387 20.57 24.13 1.72
CA ILE A 387 20.14 22.84 2.30
C ILE A 387 21.03 21.71 1.75
N PRO A 388 21.71 20.93 2.62
CA PRO A 388 22.52 19.79 2.21
C PRO A 388 21.75 18.81 1.33
N SER A 389 22.32 18.37 0.21
CA SER A 389 21.69 17.42 -0.70
C SER A 389 22.07 15.97 -0.37
N GLU A 390 21.09 15.08 -0.29
CA GLU A 390 21.29 13.63 -0.27
C GLU A 390 21.31 13.05 -1.70
N ARG A 391 21.46 11.72 -1.81
CA ARG A 391 21.31 11.00 -3.07
C ARG A 391 19.87 11.15 -3.60
N PRO A 392 19.67 11.07 -4.94
CA PRO A 392 18.33 11.01 -5.50
C PRO A 392 17.47 9.94 -4.81
N MET A 393 16.18 10.22 -4.70
CA MET A 393 15.27 9.31 -4.02
C MET A 393 15.23 7.95 -4.74
N SER A 394 15.21 6.89 -3.94
CA SER A 394 14.94 5.53 -4.35
C SER A 394 13.45 5.23 -4.18
N ASN A 395 12.88 4.37 -5.02
CA ASN A 395 11.51 3.87 -4.82
C ASN A 395 11.41 2.87 -3.66
N ILE A 396 12.55 2.51 -3.04
CA ILE A 396 12.59 1.77 -1.77
C ILE A 396 12.89 2.74 -0.65
N LEU A 397 11.94 2.87 0.28
CA LEU A 397 12.02 3.81 1.38
C LEU A 397 12.13 3.09 2.71
N ARG A 398 13.07 3.54 3.54
CA ARG A 398 13.19 3.13 4.93
C ARG A 398 12.71 4.26 5.83
N THR A 399 11.71 3.98 6.64
CA THR A 399 11.26 4.91 7.67
C THR A 399 12.25 4.96 8.83
N THR A 400 12.26 6.06 9.58
CA THR A 400 13.01 6.18 10.84
C THR A 400 12.58 5.18 11.91
N SER A 401 11.34 4.68 11.85
CA SER A 401 10.84 3.59 12.69
C SER A 401 11.38 2.21 12.31
N GLY A 402 12.10 2.10 11.17
CA GLY A 402 12.73 0.87 10.68
C GLY A 402 11.91 0.09 9.65
N LEU A 403 10.65 0.49 9.39
CA LEU A 403 9.80 -0.11 8.37
C LEU A 403 10.35 0.22 6.98
N VAL A 404 10.25 -0.74 6.06
CA VAL A 404 10.74 -0.58 4.69
C VAL A 404 9.60 -0.83 3.71
N TYR A 405 9.45 0.08 2.74
CA TYR A 405 8.39 0.05 1.75
C TYR A 405 8.96 0.16 0.34
N ALA A 406 8.34 -0.53 -0.61
CA ALA A 406 8.46 -0.23 -2.03
C ALA A 406 7.33 0.71 -2.44
N LEU A 407 7.62 1.67 -3.32
CA LEU A 407 6.66 2.63 -3.84
C LEU A 407 6.29 2.33 -5.28
N ASP A 408 5.00 2.38 -5.57
CA ASP A 408 4.46 2.36 -6.92
C ASP A 408 3.20 3.22 -7.04
N ALA A 409 2.46 3.03 -8.14
CA ALA A 409 1.25 3.78 -8.43
C ALA A 409 0.10 3.51 -7.46
N ASP A 410 0.05 2.36 -6.79
CA ASP A 410 -1.00 1.97 -5.85
C ASP A 410 -0.69 2.53 -4.45
N GLY A 411 0.56 2.47 -4.01
CA GLY A 411 0.98 3.14 -2.78
C GLY A 411 2.33 2.66 -2.25
N LYS A 412 2.39 2.48 -0.93
CA LYS A 412 3.57 1.94 -0.24
C LYS A 412 3.30 0.49 0.15
N HIS A 413 4.14 -0.41 -0.33
CA HIS A 413 4.02 -1.85 -0.13
C HIS A 413 5.08 -2.32 0.84
N ALA A 414 4.67 -2.98 1.93
CA ALA A 414 5.61 -3.82 2.65
C ALA A 414 5.97 -5.03 1.77
N TYR A 415 7.11 -5.67 2.02
CA TYR A 415 7.52 -6.80 1.19
C TYR A 415 8.28 -7.89 1.95
N SER A 416 8.08 -9.12 1.49
CA SER A 416 8.68 -10.32 2.07
C SER A 416 10.20 -10.41 1.85
N GLY A 417 10.73 -9.84 0.76
CA GLY A 417 12.16 -9.84 0.47
C GLY A 417 12.49 -9.12 -0.83
N SER A 418 13.76 -9.17 -1.24
CA SER A 418 14.18 -8.51 -2.48
C SER A 418 13.60 -9.12 -3.74
N ALA A 419 13.36 -10.44 -3.74
CA ALA A 419 12.69 -11.13 -4.85
C ALA A 419 11.29 -10.56 -5.14
N ALA A 420 10.52 -10.23 -4.10
CA ALA A 420 9.13 -9.78 -4.24
C ALA A 420 9.01 -8.46 -5.02
N VAL A 421 9.99 -7.57 -4.83
CA VAL A 421 10.04 -6.28 -5.52
C VAL A 421 10.58 -6.45 -6.94
N LEU A 422 11.56 -7.33 -7.17
CA LEU A 422 12.02 -7.63 -8.52
C LEU A 422 10.90 -8.22 -9.40
N GLU A 423 10.10 -9.10 -8.82
CA GLU A 423 8.96 -9.72 -9.50
C GLU A 423 7.80 -8.76 -9.75
N SER A 424 7.64 -7.71 -8.95
CA SER A 424 6.67 -6.64 -9.23
C SER A 424 7.09 -5.76 -10.41
N GLY A 425 8.20 -6.07 -11.08
CA GLY A 425 8.78 -5.28 -12.16
C GLY A 425 9.53 -4.03 -11.67
N ALA A 426 9.62 -3.82 -10.36
CA ALA A 426 10.41 -2.74 -9.79
C ALA A 426 11.89 -3.15 -9.77
N THR A 427 12.75 -2.31 -10.35
CA THR A 427 14.20 -2.49 -10.24
C THR A 427 14.59 -2.27 -8.79
N TRP A 428 15.24 -3.28 -8.18
CA TRP A 428 15.81 -3.11 -6.86
C TRP A 428 16.97 -2.12 -6.95
N PRO A 429 16.83 -0.89 -6.43
CA PRO A 429 17.96 0.02 -6.38
C PRO A 429 18.98 -0.50 -5.38
N GLU A 430 20.25 -0.18 -5.58
CA GLU A 430 21.35 -0.62 -4.71
C GLU A 430 21.18 -0.12 -3.25
N TYR A 431 20.26 0.82 -3.00
CA TYR A 431 20.01 1.42 -1.69
C TYR A 431 18.54 1.82 -1.47
N ALA A 432 18.18 1.95 -0.17
CA ALA A 432 16.90 2.51 0.26
C ALA A 432 17.09 3.94 0.78
N THR A 433 16.21 4.86 0.40
CA THR A 433 16.23 6.25 0.91
C THR A 433 15.60 6.29 2.30
N THR A 434 16.29 6.88 3.27
CA THR A 434 15.76 6.98 4.63
C THR A 434 14.93 8.26 4.79
N VAL A 435 13.67 8.12 5.20
CA VAL A 435 12.74 9.24 5.45
C VAL A 435 12.04 9.08 6.80
N ARG A 436 11.50 10.16 7.34
CA ARG A 436 10.58 10.08 8.47
C ARG A 436 9.21 9.53 8.05
N ASP A 437 8.54 8.83 8.96
CA ASP A 437 7.21 8.24 8.73
C ASP A 437 6.18 9.29 8.26
N GLN A 438 6.29 10.54 8.72
CA GLN A 438 5.43 11.66 8.32
C GLN A 438 5.54 12.00 6.83
N VAL A 439 6.69 11.78 6.19
CA VAL A 439 6.86 11.99 4.74
C VAL A 439 5.93 11.08 3.94
N LEU A 440 5.66 9.87 4.46
CA LEU A 440 4.80 8.84 3.86
C LEU A 440 3.37 8.82 4.41
N SER A 441 3.00 9.80 5.23
CA SER A 441 1.66 9.89 5.82
C SER A 441 0.55 10.02 4.78
N ARG A 442 0.87 10.57 3.61
CA ARG A 442 -0.06 10.79 2.48
C ARG A 442 -0.13 9.60 1.52
N THR A 443 0.89 8.75 1.52
CA THR A 443 0.95 7.57 0.66
C THR A 443 0.14 6.44 1.31
N PRO A 444 -0.92 5.93 0.67
CA PRO A 444 -1.71 4.84 1.23
C PRO A 444 -0.87 3.56 1.36
N LEU A 445 -1.14 2.76 2.40
CA LEU A 445 -0.62 1.41 2.50
C LEU A 445 -1.30 0.55 1.43
N ALA A 446 -0.51 -0.19 0.66
CA ALA A 446 -0.96 -1.07 -0.40
C ALA A 446 -0.57 -2.53 -0.09
N ALA A 447 -1.13 -3.47 -0.85
CA ALA A 447 -1.01 -4.91 -0.58
C ALA A 447 0.46 -5.36 -0.47
N THR A 448 0.76 -6.20 0.52
CA THR A 448 2.12 -6.65 0.80
C THR A 448 2.68 -7.47 -0.36
N LEU A 449 3.86 -7.14 -0.87
CA LEU A 449 4.49 -7.91 -1.95
C LEU A 449 5.12 -9.20 -1.38
N ILE A 450 4.62 -10.33 -1.83
CA ILE A 450 5.18 -11.65 -1.51
C ILE A 450 5.82 -12.22 -2.78
N ALA A 451 7.06 -12.68 -2.66
CA ALA A 451 7.77 -13.29 -3.77
C ALA A 451 7.13 -14.64 -4.10
N ASP A 452 7.18 -15.05 -5.37
CA ASP A 452 6.74 -16.37 -5.79
C ASP A 452 7.51 -17.43 -5.00
N GLY A 453 6.74 -18.31 -4.36
CA GLY A 453 7.25 -19.37 -3.55
C GLY A 453 7.68 -18.99 -2.14
N TYR A 454 7.22 -17.85 -1.64
CA TYR A 454 7.43 -17.40 -0.27
C TYR A 454 6.09 -17.20 0.44
N ALA A 455 6.17 -17.11 1.78
CA ALA A 455 5.05 -16.78 2.64
C ALA A 455 5.39 -15.66 3.63
N ALA A 456 4.36 -14.95 4.07
CA ALA A 456 4.44 -13.89 5.06
C ALA A 456 3.21 -13.90 5.97
N THR A 457 3.36 -13.39 7.18
CA THR A 457 2.27 -13.33 8.17
C THR A 457 2.42 -12.12 9.10
N ALA A 458 1.31 -11.62 9.62
CA ALA A 458 1.27 -10.64 10.71
C ALA A 458 0.64 -11.18 12.00
N GLY A 459 0.44 -12.50 12.11
CA GLY A 459 0.03 -13.18 13.34
C GLY A 459 -1.35 -13.85 13.31
N ASP A 460 -2.19 -13.56 12.32
CA ASP A 460 -3.48 -14.23 12.10
C ASP A 460 -3.28 -15.36 11.08
N ASP A 461 -3.48 -15.07 9.79
CA ASP A 461 -3.27 -16.04 8.72
C ASP A 461 -1.85 -15.94 8.11
N ILE A 462 -1.43 -17.04 7.49
CA ILE A 462 -0.23 -17.08 6.67
C ILE A 462 -0.67 -16.90 5.21
N VAL A 463 -0.19 -15.84 4.58
CA VAL A 463 -0.40 -15.60 3.15
C VAL A 463 0.85 -16.06 2.41
N PHE A 464 0.65 -16.86 1.36
CA PHE A 464 1.72 -17.36 0.50
C PHE A 464 1.39 -17.11 -0.96
N ARG A 465 2.42 -17.15 -1.80
CA ARG A 465 2.28 -16.96 -3.24
C ARG A 465 2.83 -18.15 -4.00
N SER A 466 2.10 -18.59 -5.02
CA SER A 466 2.53 -19.62 -5.97
C SER A 466 2.15 -19.15 -7.38
N GLY A 467 3.15 -18.92 -8.22
CA GLY A 467 2.97 -18.30 -9.54
C GLY A 467 2.38 -16.90 -9.42
N SER A 468 1.22 -16.70 -10.04
CA SER A 468 0.46 -15.45 -9.96
C SER A 468 -0.57 -15.39 -8.83
N ALA A 469 -0.91 -16.53 -8.23
CA ALA A 469 -1.96 -16.67 -7.24
C ALA A 469 -1.45 -16.47 -5.80
N TYR A 470 -2.34 -15.94 -4.95
CA TYR A 470 -2.12 -15.83 -3.51
C TYR A 470 -3.10 -16.74 -2.76
N GLY A 471 -2.58 -17.49 -1.80
CA GLY A 471 -3.37 -18.30 -0.87
C GLY A 471 -3.20 -17.82 0.55
N ALA A 472 -4.25 -17.96 1.35
CA ALA A 472 -4.23 -17.74 2.78
C ALA A 472 -4.61 -19.03 3.51
N VAL A 473 -3.94 -19.28 4.63
CA VAL A 473 -4.12 -20.49 5.42
C VAL A 473 -3.81 -20.24 6.88
N ALA A 474 -4.60 -20.86 7.76
CA ALA A 474 -4.38 -20.82 9.20
C ALA A 474 -3.01 -21.43 9.58
N PRO A 475 -2.32 -20.89 10.60
CA PRO A 475 -1.02 -21.39 11.05
C PRO A 475 -1.00 -22.87 11.41
N GLU A 476 -2.09 -23.40 11.96
CA GLU A 476 -2.24 -24.82 12.32
C GLU A 476 -2.21 -25.71 11.07
N LEU A 477 -2.98 -25.34 10.03
CA LEU A 477 -3.02 -26.08 8.78
C LEU A 477 -1.67 -25.98 8.05
N TRP A 478 -1.03 -24.80 8.06
CA TRP A 478 0.32 -24.62 7.51
C TRP A 478 1.32 -25.62 8.10
N ALA A 479 1.39 -25.66 9.43
CA ALA A 479 2.32 -26.52 10.16
C ALA A 479 2.02 -28.00 9.90
N LEU A 480 0.75 -28.38 9.91
CA LEU A 480 0.32 -29.77 9.75
C LEU A 480 0.53 -30.29 8.32
N ALA A 481 0.31 -29.44 7.32
CA ALA A 481 0.59 -29.76 5.92
C ALA A 481 2.10 -29.70 5.59
N GLY A 482 2.93 -29.12 6.47
CA GLY A 482 4.36 -28.97 6.26
C GLY A 482 4.68 -28.05 5.09
N LEU A 483 3.90 -26.97 4.93
CA LEU A 483 4.00 -26.04 3.79
C LEU A 483 5.33 -25.28 3.74
N ASP A 484 6.09 -25.24 4.84
CA ASP A 484 7.46 -24.72 4.87
C ASP A 484 8.37 -25.39 3.82
N ALA A 485 8.11 -26.67 3.48
CA ALA A 485 8.88 -27.39 2.47
C ALA A 485 8.72 -26.82 1.07
N ALA A 486 7.54 -26.29 0.75
CA ALA A 486 7.27 -25.66 -0.54
C ALA A 486 7.62 -24.18 -0.52
N PHE A 487 7.23 -23.45 0.53
CA PHE A 487 7.22 -21.98 0.54
C PHE A 487 8.24 -21.34 1.49
N GLY A 488 9.05 -22.14 2.18
CA GLY A 488 9.95 -21.68 3.23
C GLY A 488 9.20 -21.20 4.48
N THR A 489 9.95 -20.84 5.53
CA THR A 489 9.35 -20.33 6.77
C THR A 489 8.69 -18.97 6.52
N PRO A 490 7.41 -18.78 6.91
CA PRO A 490 6.71 -17.51 6.76
C PRO A 490 7.47 -16.35 7.41
N LYS A 491 7.66 -15.26 6.67
CA LYS A 491 8.28 -14.06 7.21
C LYS A 491 7.29 -13.27 8.08
N GLY A 492 7.66 -13.03 9.33
CA GLY A 492 6.93 -12.14 10.22
C GLY A 492 7.00 -10.68 9.76
N MET A 493 5.84 -10.08 9.53
CA MET A 493 5.66 -8.70 9.09
C MET A 493 5.14 -7.85 10.26
N PRO A 494 5.62 -6.61 10.45
CA PRO A 494 5.05 -5.70 11.44
C PRO A 494 3.58 -5.39 11.11
N ALA A 495 2.68 -5.55 12.09
CA ALA A 495 1.24 -5.34 11.89
C ALA A 495 0.89 -3.96 11.31
N ALA A 496 1.61 -2.91 11.70
CA ALA A 496 1.41 -1.54 11.19
C ALA A 496 1.73 -1.36 9.69
N SER A 497 2.45 -2.31 9.09
CA SER A 497 2.83 -2.33 7.66
C SER A 497 2.16 -3.45 6.88
N TRP A 498 1.32 -4.26 7.55
CA TRP A 498 0.67 -5.41 6.94
C TRP A 498 -0.65 -5.01 6.32
N LEU A 499 -0.75 -5.20 5.02
CA LEU A 499 -2.01 -5.30 4.29
C LEU A 499 -1.94 -6.58 3.47
N ALA A 500 -2.78 -7.57 3.80
CA ALA A 500 -2.80 -8.83 3.08
C ALA A 500 -3.19 -8.59 1.60
N PRO A 501 -2.48 -9.19 0.64
CA PRO A 501 -2.98 -9.33 -0.73
C PRO A 501 -4.36 -9.99 -0.76
N GLU A 502 -5.11 -9.75 -1.83
CA GLU A 502 -6.31 -10.54 -2.10
C GLU A 502 -5.88 -12.00 -2.33
N SER A 503 -6.45 -12.90 -1.53
CA SER A 503 -6.01 -14.29 -1.44
C SER A 503 -7.19 -15.25 -1.33
N THR A 504 -7.01 -16.47 -1.82
CA THR A 504 -7.97 -17.56 -1.64
C THR A 504 -7.69 -18.28 -0.33
N GLU A 505 -8.66 -18.27 0.58
CA GLU A 505 -8.60 -19.03 1.84
C GLU A 505 -8.64 -20.53 1.57
N LEU A 506 -7.78 -21.29 2.25
CA LEU A 506 -7.70 -22.75 2.12
C LEU A 506 -8.19 -23.46 3.38
N SER A 507 -9.23 -24.27 3.22
CA SER A 507 -9.79 -25.18 4.24
C SER A 507 -9.15 -26.57 4.22
N GLY A 508 -8.24 -26.84 3.28
CA GLY A 508 -7.53 -28.12 3.14
C GLY A 508 -8.21 -29.13 2.21
N LEU A 509 -9.40 -28.86 1.68
CA LEU A 509 -9.98 -29.56 0.52
C LEU A 509 -10.24 -28.56 -0.60
N MET A 510 -9.57 -28.76 -1.73
CA MET A 510 -9.56 -27.78 -2.82
C MET A 510 -9.52 -28.42 -4.19
N ALA A 511 -10.11 -27.78 -5.19
CA ALA A 511 -10.05 -28.21 -6.58
C ALA A 511 -9.72 -27.03 -7.50
N PRO A 512 -8.84 -27.22 -8.51
CA PRO A 512 -8.71 -26.25 -9.58
C PRO A 512 -10.06 -26.07 -10.30
N GLU A 513 -10.35 -24.85 -10.73
CA GLU A 513 -11.58 -24.58 -11.48
C GLU A 513 -11.72 -25.50 -12.70
N GLY A 514 -12.85 -26.21 -12.78
CA GLY A 514 -13.16 -27.14 -13.89
C GLY A 514 -12.42 -28.49 -13.86
N SER A 515 -11.67 -28.79 -12.79
CA SER A 515 -10.98 -30.07 -12.62
C SER A 515 -11.93 -31.20 -12.21
N ALA A 516 -11.71 -32.40 -12.74
CA ALA A 516 -12.34 -33.64 -12.25
C ALA A 516 -11.64 -34.23 -11.00
N THR A 517 -10.55 -33.59 -10.56
CA THR A 517 -9.75 -34.01 -9.42
C THR A 517 -9.74 -32.90 -8.37
N ALA A 518 -10.20 -33.23 -7.17
CA ALA A 518 -9.99 -32.45 -5.97
C ALA A 518 -8.74 -32.94 -5.23
N TYR A 519 -8.23 -32.13 -4.32
CA TYR A 519 -7.04 -32.41 -3.53
C TYR A 519 -7.30 -32.16 -2.07
N ILE A 520 -6.95 -33.13 -1.24
CA ILE A 520 -6.86 -32.96 0.21
C ILE A 520 -5.42 -32.61 0.56
N LEU A 521 -5.23 -31.48 1.22
CA LEU A 521 -3.93 -31.02 1.69
C LEU A 521 -3.45 -31.88 2.87
N ARG A 522 -2.19 -32.33 2.81
CA ARG A 522 -1.55 -33.16 3.83
C ARG A 522 -0.12 -32.78 4.09
N SER A 523 0.40 -33.35 5.18
CA SER A 523 1.83 -33.38 5.44
C SER A 523 2.58 -33.88 4.20
N GLY A 524 3.37 -32.99 3.62
CA GLY A 524 4.25 -33.30 2.50
C GLY A 524 3.59 -33.28 1.12
N GLY A 525 2.33 -32.85 0.96
CA GLY A 525 1.74 -32.65 -0.37
C GLY A 525 0.22 -32.74 -0.50
N LEU A 526 -0.22 -32.84 -1.75
CA LEU A 526 -1.62 -32.96 -2.16
C LEU A 526 -2.01 -34.42 -2.38
N MET A 527 -3.03 -34.91 -1.68
CA MET A 527 -3.63 -36.21 -2.01
C MET A 527 -4.77 -36.01 -3.01
N PRO A 528 -4.71 -36.62 -4.22
CA PRO A 528 -5.79 -36.52 -5.19
C PRO A 528 -7.02 -37.33 -4.75
N VAL A 529 -8.20 -36.82 -5.07
CA VAL A 529 -9.50 -37.45 -4.83
C VAL A 529 -10.42 -37.14 -6.01
N ASP A 530 -11.30 -38.08 -6.37
CA ASP A 530 -12.36 -37.79 -7.34
C ASP A 530 -13.26 -36.65 -6.83
N VAL A 531 -13.51 -35.63 -7.66
CA VAL A 531 -14.35 -34.49 -7.27
C VAL A 531 -15.80 -34.92 -6.99
N ASP A 532 -16.31 -35.91 -7.71
CA ASP A 532 -17.67 -36.44 -7.51
C ASP A 532 -17.78 -37.14 -6.14
N ALA A 533 -16.67 -37.69 -5.63
CA ALA A 533 -16.63 -38.32 -4.32
C ALA A 533 -16.64 -37.31 -3.16
N VAL A 534 -16.50 -36.00 -3.43
CA VAL A 534 -16.52 -34.93 -2.42
C VAL A 534 -17.46 -33.78 -2.80
N ALA A 535 -18.38 -34.01 -3.75
CA ALA A 535 -19.23 -32.96 -4.33
C ALA A 535 -20.14 -32.26 -3.31
N ASP A 536 -20.49 -32.94 -2.22
CA ASP A 536 -21.32 -32.40 -1.13
C ASP A 536 -20.49 -31.81 0.03
N ALA A 537 -19.16 -31.89 -0.03
CA ALA A 537 -18.27 -31.27 0.93
C ALA A 537 -18.06 -29.78 0.62
N GLN A 538 -17.62 -29.01 1.62
CA GLN A 538 -17.18 -27.64 1.38
C GLN A 538 -15.84 -27.69 0.60
N LEU A 539 -15.93 -27.51 -0.71
CA LEU A 539 -14.81 -27.55 -1.64
C LEU A 539 -14.36 -26.13 -2.01
N ASP A 540 -13.11 -25.80 -1.73
CA ASP A 540 -12.53 -24.52 -2.17
C ASP A 540 -12.12 -24.60 -3.64
N ILE A 541 -12.71 -23.74 -4.47
CA ILE A 541 -12.29 -23.63 -5.88
C ILE A 541 -11.12 -22.66 -5.95
N VAL A 542 -9.98 -23.15 -6.43
CA VAL A 542 -8.70 -22.43 -6.44
C VAL A 542 -8.15 -22.26 -7.85
N GLU A 543 -7.29 -21.26 -8.04
CA GLU A 543 -6.47 -21.15 -9.25
C GLU A 543 -5.44 -22.28 -9.30
N ALA A 544 -5.19 -22.84 -10.49
CA ALA A 544 -4.26 -23.95 -10.67
C ALA A 544 -2.83 -23.61 -10.21
N ASP A 545 -2.40 -22.36 -10.43
CA ASP A 545 -1.10 -21.82 -9.99
C ASP A 545 -0.86 -22.03 -8.50
N LEU A 546 -1.92 -21.97 -7.67
CA LEU A 546 -1.82 -22.12 -6.22
C LEU A 546 -1.31 -23.51 -5.80
N LEU A 547 -1.57 -24.52 -6.64
CA LEU A 547 -1.23 -25.91 -6.38
C LEU A 547 0.10 -26.35 -7.00
N GLU A 548 0.65 -25.56 -7.93
CA GLU A 548 1.79 -25.96 -8.78
C GLU A 548 3.05 -26.34 -7.98
N ARG A 549 3.29 -25.64 -6.85
CA ARG A 549 4.48 -25.87 -6.00
C ARG A 549 4.28 -26.98 -4.96
N LEU A 550 3.06 -27.53 -4.85
CA LEU A 550 2.74 -28.58 -3.89
C LEU A 550 2.86 -29.97 -4.56
N PRO A 551 3.67 -30.88 -4.02
CA PRO A 551 3.84 -32.19 -4.62
C PRO A 551 2.55 -33.01 -4.53
N VAL A 552 2.14 -33.63 -5.63
CA VAL A 552 1.02 -34.59 -5.64
C VAL A 552 1.52 -35.93 -5.12
N LEU A 553 0.93 -36.40 -4.03
CA LEU A 553 1.27 -37.65 -3.37
C LEU A 553 0.72 -38.83 -4.16
N SER A 554 1.52 -39.89 -4.29
CA SER A 554 1.14 -41.11 -5.03
C SER A 554 0.13 -41.94 -4.22
N PHE A 555 -1.16 -41.69 -4.43
CA PHE A 555 -2.27 -42.46 -3.85
C PHE A 555 -3.29 -42.81 -4.94
N GLU A 556 -4.06 -43.89 -4.73
CA GLU A 556 -5.25 -44.17 -5.54
C GLU A 556 -6.30 -43.09 -5.30
N LEU A 557 -7.09 -42.75 -6.33
CA LEU A 557 -8.12 -41.69 -6.32
C LEU A 557 -9.30 -41.96 -5.35
N GLU A 558 -9.25 -43.03 -4.55
CA GLU A 558 -10.33 -43.43 -3.66
C GLU A 558 -10.17 -42.82 -2.27
N LEU A 559 -11.15 -42.04 -1.84
CA LEU A 559 -11.27 -41.57 -0.47
C LEU A 559 -11.48 -42.78 0.47
N PRO A 560 -10.55 -43.08 1.41
CA PRO A 560 -10.77 -44.16 2.37
C PRO A 560 -11.99 -43.88 3.23
N ARG A 561 -12.83 -44.91 3.40
CA ARG A 561 -14.09 -44.81 4.14
C ARG A 561 -13.89 -44.52 5.63
N PHE A 562 -12.70 -44.77 6.17
CA PHE A 562 -12.37 -44.47 7.57
C PHE A 562 -11.23 -43.46 7.68
N ILE A 563 -11.49 -42.42 8.46
CA ILE A 563 -10.57 -41.31 8.69
C ILE A 563 -10.32 -41.16 10.18
N ARG A 564 -9.06 -40.99 10.58
CA ARG A 564 -8.64 -40.66 11.93
C ARG A 564 -8.19 -39.21 11.99
N ASP A 565 -8.74 -38.46 12.92
CA ASP A 565 -8.28 -37.13 13.26
C ASP A 565 -6.87 -37.18 13.86
N SER A 566 -5.93 -36.45 13.27
CA SER A 566 -4.52 -36.42 13.67
C SER A 566 -4.29 -35.83 15.06
N GLU A 567 -5.20 -34.98 15.55
CA GLU A 567 -5.08 -34.30 16.84
C GLU A 567 -5.88 -35.02 17.91
N THR A 568 -7.18 -35.26 17.67
CA THR A 568 -8.07 -35.86 18.68
C THR A 568 -8.03 -37.38 18.70
N SER A 569 -7.42 -38.01 17.67
CA SER A 569 -7.47 -39.45 17.44
C SER A 569 -8.87 -40.02 17.24
N THR A 570 -9.89 -39.17 17.10
CA THR A 570 -11.28 -39.57 16.84
C THR A 570 -11.37 -40.29 15.50
N LEU A 571 -12.11 -41.39 15.47
CA LEU A 571 -12.34 -42.17 14.26
C LEU A 571 -13.66 -41.74 13.63
N TYR A 572 -13.62 -41.47 12.34
CA TYR A 572 -14.76 -41.12 11.52
C TYR A 572 -14.91 -42.13 10.39
N TRP A 573 -16.15 -42.34 9.97
CA TRP A 573 -16.48 -42.89 8.67
C TRP A 573 -16.99 -41.76 7.79
N THR A 574 -16.67 -41.79 6.50
CA THR A 574 -17.20 -40.84 5.52
C THR A 574 -17.77 -41.58 4.32
N ASP A 575 -18.83 -41.02 3.74
CA ASP A 575 -19.34 -41.38 2.42
C ASP A 575 -18.95 -40.40 1.31
N GLY A 576 -18.16 -39.38 1.64
CA GLY A 576 -17.84 -38.28 0.75
C GLY A 576 -18.74 -37.05 0.95
N SER A 577 -19.92 -37.23 1.54
CA SER A 577 -20.90 -36.16 1.79
C SER A 577 -21.00 -35.75 3.26
N SER A 578 -20.65 -36.65 4.18
CA SER A 578 -20.70 -36.40 5.62
C SER A 578 -19.65 -37.21 6.37
N ARG A 579 -19.25 -36.72 7.54
CA ARG A 579 -18.46 -37.49 8.51
C ARG A 579 -19.36 -38.01 9.61
N ARG A 580 -19.09 -39.22 10.07
CA ARG A 580 -19.81 -39.83 11.18
C ARG A 580 -18.83 -40.48 12.14
N SER A 581 -18.91 -40.09 13.41
CA SER A 581 -18.03 -40.65 14.44
C SER A 581 -18.23 -42.16 14.58
N VAL A 582 -17.13 -42.90 14.73
CA VAL A 582 -17.09 -44.35 14.98
C VAL A 582 -16.43 -44.54 16.34
N ALA A 583 -17.08 -45.29 17.22
CA ALA A 583 -16.72 -45.27 18.64
C ALA A 583 -15.41 -45.98 18.99
N SER A 584 -15.03 -46.96 18.17
CA SER A 584 -13.84 -47.77 18.41
C SER A 584 -13.36 -48.45 17.14
N ASN A 585 -12.11 -48.95 17.17
CA ASN A 585 -11.59 -49.80 16.10
C ASN A 585 -12.39 -51.11 15.96
N ALA A 586 -12.98 -51.62 17.04
CA ALA A 586 -13.85 -52.79 16.98
C ALA A 586 -15.15 -52.51 16.21
N ASP A 587 -15.77 -51.35 16.44
CA ASP A 587 -16.95 -50.94 15.65
C ASP A 587 -16.58 -50.71 14.18
N ARG A 588 -15.41 -50.11 13.90
CA ARG A 588 -14.87 -49.96 12.55
C ARG A 588 -14.77 -51.31 11.83
N ASP A 589 -14.15 -52.29 12.48
CA ASP A 589 -13.95 -53.61 11.89
C ASP A 589 -15.28 -54.33 11.64
N ARG A 590 -16.24 -54.22 12.56
CA ARG A 590 -17.61 -54.74 12.37
C ARG A 590 -18.34 -54.05 11.23
N ILE A 591 -18.23 -52.73 11.11
CA ILE A 591 -18.84 -51.98 9.98
C ILE A 591 -18.21 -52.46 8.68
N ALA A 592 -16.87 -52.48 8.60
CA ALA A 592 -16.12 -52.88 7.42
C ALA A 592 -16.48 -54.29 6.94
N GLU A 593 -16.49 -55.25 7.86
CA GLU A 593 -16.88 -56.64 7.61
C GLU A 593 -18.32 -56.73 7.08
N ARG A 594 -19.28 -56.06 7.75
CA ARG A 594 -20.70 -56.15 7.41
C ARG A 594 -21.03 -55.47 6.10
N THR A 595 -20.42 -54.32 5.80
CA THR A 595 -20.69 -53.58 4.55
C THR A 595 -19.79 -54.00 3.39
N GLY A 596 -18.79 -54.85 3.62
CA GLY A 596 -17.83 -55.28 2.60
C GLY A 596 -16.85 -54.18 2.16
N ILE A 597 -16.65 -53.14 2.97
CA ILE A 597 -15.70 -52.04 2.67
C ILE A 597 -14.35 -52.29 3.35
N SER A 598 -13.28 -51.66 2.85
CA SER A 598 -11.97 -51.71 3.49
C SER A 598 -12.00 -51.06 4.87
N ASN A 599 -11.38 -51.69 5.87
CA ASN A 599 -11.15 -51.10 7.20
C ASN A 599 -9.90 -50.21 7.25
N HIS A 600 -9.24 -49.98 6.10
CA HIS A 600 -8.09 -49.09 6.01
C HIS A 600 -8.46 -47.72 6.58
N THR A 601 -7.66 -47.25 7.54
CA THR A 601 -7.89 -45.99 8.22
C THR A 601 -6.79 -45.02 7.86
N MET A 602 -7.21 -43.87 7.40
CA MET A 602 -6.35 -42.80 6.95
C MET A 602 -6.31 -41.67 7.96
N THR A 603 -5.14 -41.13 8.28
CA THR A 603 -5.04 -40.01 9.24
C THR A 603 -5.11 -38.68 8.50
N LEU A 604 -5.97 -37.76 8.96
CA LEU A 604 -6.19 -36.43 8.39
C LEU A 604 -6.18 -35.32 9.46
N PRO A 605 -5.81 -34.08 9.08
CA PRO A 605 -6.09 -32.88 9.87
C PRO A 605 -7.54 -32.72 10.30
N PRO A 606 -7.83 -32.12 11.47
CA PRO A 606 -9.19 -31.72 11.83
C PRO A 606 -9.85 -30.89 10.74
N LEU A 607 -9.15 -29.89 10.18
CA LEU A 607 -9.70 -28.99 9.16
C LEU A 607 -10.12 -29.74 7.88
N ALA A 608 -9.29 -30.69 7.41
CA ALA A 608 -9.61 -31.55 6.27
C ALA A 608 -10.74 -32.56 6.56
N ILE A 609 -11.12 -32.74 7.83
CA ILE A 609 -12.28 -33.54 8.24
C ILE A 609 -13.50 -32.64 8.42
N GLU A 610 -13.34 -31.39 8.85
CA GLU A 610 -14.41 -30.41 9.10
C GLU A 610 -15.14 -29.93 7.86
N VAL A 611 -14.52 -30.06 6.68
CA VAL A 611 -15.18 -29.87 5.38
C VAL A 611 -16.35 -30.83 5.15
N PHE A 612 -16.38 -31.97 5.84
CA PHE A 612 -17.50 -32.91 5.80
C PHE A 612 -18.50 -32.60 6.93
N PRO A 613 -19.77 -32.31 6.61
CA PRO A 613 -20.84 -32.14 7.58
C PRO A 613 -20.93 -33.27 8.61
N ASP A 614 -21.20 -32.94 9.86
CA ASP A 614 -21.41 -33.94 10.92
C ASP A 614 -22.75 -34.68 10.75
N GLY A 615 -22.68 -35.95 10.37
CA GLY A 615 -23.81 -36.88 10.27
C GLY A 615 -24.10 -37.66 11.56
N GLY A 616 -23.46 -37.29 12.67
CA GLY A 616 -23.61 -37.90 13.98
C GLY A 616 -22.71 -39.12 14.16
N ARG A 617 -23.25 -40.21 14.72
CA ARG A 617 -22.50 -41.44 14.99
C ARG A 617 -22.87 -42.53 13.98
N LEU A 618 -21.88 -43.21 13.43
CA LEU A 618 -22.08 -44.46 12.71
C LEU A 618 -21.87 -45.62 13.68
N MET A 619 -22.86 -46.49 13.72
CA MET A 619 -22.89 -47.70 14.52
C MET A 619 -22.99 -48.91 13.56
N PRO A 620 -22.48 -50.09 13.96
CA PRO A 620 -22.50 -51.27 13.10
C PRO A 620 -23.91 -51.65 12.63
N PRO A 621 -24.12 -51.91 11.31
CA PRO A 621 -25.41 -52.38 10.79
C PRO A 621 -25.89 -53.64 11.52
N GLY A 622 -27.18 -53.76 11.83
CA GLY A 622 -27.74 -54.86 12.61
C GLY A 622 -27.67 -54.70 14.14
N ASP A 623 -27.15 -53.59 14.65
CA ASP A 623 -27.20 -53.31 16.10
C ASP A 623 -28.60 -52.81 16.52
N VAL A 624 -29.04 -53.21 17.72
CA VAL A 624 -30.25 -52.68 18.36
C VAL A 624 -29.83 -51.65 19.40
N VAL A 625 -30.40 -50.45 19.35
CA VAL A 625 -30.06 -49.34 20.26
C VAL A 625 -31.30 -48.76 20.92
N ARG A 626 -31.14 -48.20 22.12
CA ARG A 626 -32.20 -47.48 22.85
C ARG A 626 -31.94 -45.98 22.82
N ASP A 627 -32.89 -45.21 22.31
CA ASP A 627 -32.84 -43.75 22.34
C ASP A 627 -33.05 -43.24 23.78
N ALA A 628 -32.07 -42.52 24.31
CA ALA A 628 -32.10 -41.96 25.65
C ALA A 628 -33.25 -40.96 25.87
N SER A 629 -33.64 -40.22 24.82
CA SER A 629 -34.61 -39.13 24.90
C SER A 629 -36.05 -39.63 24.89
N THR A 630 -36.35 -40.62 24.04
CA THR A 630 -37.71 -41.16 23.86
C THR A 630 -37.92 -42.51 24.55
N GLY A 631 -36.85 -43.19 24.94
CA GLY A 631 -36.87 -44.56 25.45
C GLY A 631 -37.20 -45.61 24.39
N ARG A 632 -37.35 -45.23 23.11
CA ARG A 632 -37.68 -46.13 22.00
C ARG A 632 -36.47 -46.96 21.59
N TYR A 633 -36.71 -48.18 21.11
CA TYR A 633 -35.68 -49.03 20.56
C TYR A 633 -35.68 -48.92 19.04
N TRP A 634 -34.49 -48.97 18.45
CA TRP A 634 -34.25 -48.89 17.02
C TRP A 634 -33.36 -50.04 16.59
N TYR A 635 -33.69 -50.66 15.47
CA TYR A 635 -32.83 -51.63 14.80
C TYR A 635 -32.19 -50.94 13.59
N LEU A 636 -30.86 -50.90 13.58
CA LEU A 636 -30.09 -50.21 12.56
C LEU A 636 -29.99 -51.11 11.33
N ASP A 637 -30.46 -50.60 10.20
CA ASP A 637 -30.43 -51.30 8.92
C ASP A 637 -29.54 -50.52 7.98
N GLY A 638 -28.47 -51.14 7.50
CA GLY A 638 -27.50 -50.44 6.71
C GLY A 638 -26.70 -49.42 7.50
N VAL A 639 -26.16 -48.47 6.76
CA VAL A 639 -25.45 -47.32 7.31
C VAL A 639 -26.39 -46.14 7.59
N ASP A 640 -27.56 -46.08 6.98
CA ASP A 640 -28.38 -44.86 6.90
C ASP A 640 -29.85 -45.04 7.30
N LEU A 641 -30.29 -46.26 7.67
CA LEU A 641 -31.69 -46.53 8.02
C LEU A 641 -31.86 -47.09 9.42
N ARG A 642 -33.04 -46.84 10.00
CA ARG A 642 -33.47 -47.46 11.25
C ARG A 642 -34.93 -47.87 11.20
N TRP A 643 -35.20 -49.00 11.85
CA TRP A 643 -36.54 -49.57 12.01
C TRP A 643 -36.98 -49.43 13.47
N ARG A 644 -38.26 -49.13 13.68
CA ARG A 644 -38.82 -49.09 15.04
C ARG A 644 -38.80 -50.49 15.63
N MET A 645 -38.26 -50.66 16.83
CA MET A 645 -38.21 -51.95 17.50
C MET A 645 -39.11 -51.91 18.74
N PRO A 646 -40.18 -52.72 18.81
CA PRO A 646 -40.90 -52.94 20.06
C PRO A 646 -39.95 -53.55 21.09
N SER A 647 -39.90 -52.96 22.29
CA SER A 647 -38.96 -53.37 23.35
C SER A 647 -39.09 -54.83 23.77
N ASP A 648 -40.29 -55.40 23.67
CA ASP A 648 -40.57 -56.79 23.99
C ASP A 648 -40.07 -57.78 22.93
N ARG A 649 -39.72 -57.30 21.73
CA ARG A 649 -39.18 -58.08 20.62
C ARG A 649 -37.70 -57.86 20.37
N ALA A 650 -37.07 -56.88 21.02
CA ALA A 650 -35.63 -56.64 20.90
C ALA A 650 -34.75 -57.90 21.15
N PRO A 651 -35.10 -58.83 22.08
CA PRO A 651 -34.35 -60.07 22.27
C PRO A 651 -34.31 -61.00 21.04
N GLU A 652 -35.22 -60.83 20.08
CA GLU A 652 -35.20 -61.61 18.84
C GLU A 652 -34.11 -61.17 17.87
N PHE A 653 -33.65 -59.92 18.00
CA PHE A 653 -32.68 -59.32 17.11
C PHE A 653 -31.28 -59.30 17.72
N THR A 654 -31.18 -59.39 19.04
CA THR A 654 -29.89 -59.44 19.71
C THR A 654 -29.98 -60.12 21.07
N THR A 655 -28.94 -60.88 21.39
CA THR A 655 -28.68 -61.40 22.75
C THR A 655 -27.71 -60.51 23.52
N ALA A 656 -27.13 -59.49 22.87
CA ALA A 656 -26.22 -58.55 23.49
C ALA A 656 -26.97 -57.52 24.35
N VAL A 657 -26.23 -56.88 25.25
CA VAL A 657 -26.74 -55.73 26.01
C VAL A 657 -27.02 -54.59 25.04
N ILE A 658 -28.26 -54.11 25.01
CA ILE A 658 -28.69 -53.02 24.13
C ILE A 658 -28.16 -51.68 24.66
N PRO A 659 -27.24 -51.00 23.95
CA PRO A 659 -26.71 -49.72 24.39
C PRO A 659 -27.77 -48.62 24.33
N THR A 660 -27.68 -47.68 25.28
CA THR A 660 -28.47 -46.44 25.25
C THR A 660 -27.65 -45.34 24.57
N VAL A 661 -28.23 -44.65 23.59
CA VAL A 661 -27.57 -43.61 22.78
C VAL A 661 -28.34 -42.29 22.84
N ALA A 662 -27.63 -41.18 22.69
CA ALA A 662 -28.26 -39.86 22.57
C ALA A 662 -29.04 -39.74 21.25
N ALA A 663 -30.05 -38.86 21.22
CA ALA A 663 -30.84 -38.61 20.00
C ALA A 663 -29.98 -38.17 18.81
N SER A 664 -28.91 -37.38 19.05
CA SER A 664 -27.95 -36.94 18.03
C SER A 664 -27.20 -38.09 17.36
N ALA A 665 -26.96 -39.20 18.08
CA ALA A 665 -26.31 -40.38 17.49
C ALA A 665 -27.18 -41.07 16.42
N LEU A 666 -28.48 -40.76 16.38
CA LEU A 666 -29.44 -41.33 15.43
C LEU A 666 -29.78 -40.39 14.26
N GLN A 667 -29.14 -39.21 14.18
CA GLN A 667 -29.43 -38.20 13.16
C GLN A 667 -29.18 -38.71 11.74
N GLY A 668 -28.07 -39.44 11.54
CA GLY A 668 -27.72 -40.07 10.26
C GLY A 668 -28.51 -41.35 9.93
N TYR A 669 -29.59 -41.67 10.65
CA TYR A 669 -30.43 -42.83 10.37
C TYR A 669 -31.89 -42.41 10.10
N ALA A 670 -32.35 -42.55 8.87
CA ALA A 670 -33.72 -42.29 8.46
C ALA A 670 -34.69 -43.32 9.06
N ASP A 671 -35.77 -42.85 9.69
CA ASP A 671 -36.83 -43.72 10.22
C ASP A 671 -37.68 -44.27 9.08
N ARG A 672 -37.68 -45.60 8.89
CA ARG A 672 -38.53 -46.29 7.91
C ARG A 672 -40.04 -46.12 8.18
N GLY A 673 -40.42 -45.63 9.37
CA GLY A 673 -41.79 -45.35 9.77
C GLY A 673 -42.59 -46.58 10.21
N ILE A 674 -42.02 -47.78 10.04
CA ILE A 674 -42.63 -49.07 10.36
C ILE A 674 -41.75 -49.89 11.31
N ASN A 675 -42.36 -50.88 11.97
CA ASN A 675 -41.64 -51.73 12.90
C ASN A 675 -40.78 -52.76 12.16
N ALA A 676 -39.60 -53.04 12.70
CA ALA A 676 -38.77 -54.16 12.27
C ALA A 676 -39.58 -55.47 12.37
N SER A 677 -39.41 -56.34 11.38
CA SER A 677 -40.07 -57.63 11.33
C SER A 677 -39.06 -58.76 11.50
N MET A 678 -39.51 -59.86 12.10
CA MET A 678 -38.71 -61.07 12.21
C MET A 678 -38.54 -61.80 10.89
N GLY A 679 -39.42 -61.54 9.92
CA GLY A 679 -39.22 -61.96 8.55
C GLY A 679 -38.37 -60.93 7.80
N LEU A 680 -37.25 -61.37 7.26
CA LEU A 680 -36.34 -60.56 6.45
C LEU A 680 -36.14 -61.20 5.07
N THR A 681 -36.00 -60.35 4.07
CA THR A 681 -35.59 -60.70 2.72
C THR A 681 -34.22 -60.07 2.48
N CYS A 682 -33.21 -60.90 2.26
CA CYS A 682 -31.85 -60.52 1.92
C CYS A 682 -31.57 -60.89 0.45
N SER A 683 -30.43 -60.47 -0.11
CA SER A 683 -30.05 -60.89 -1.47
C SER A 683 -29.90 -62.41 -1.64
N ASP A 684 -29.59 -63.13 -0.56
CA ASP A 684 -29.42 -64.60 -0.53
C ASP A 684 -30.71 -65.38 -0.22
N GLY A 685 -31.85 -64.72 0.00
CA GLY A 685 -33.15 -65.36 0.18
C GLY A 685 -33.97 -64.82 1.35
N ARG A 686 -34.99 -65.59 1.78
CA ARG A 686 -35.84 -65.25 2.92
C ARG A 686 -35.33 -65.92 4.19
N TRP A 687 -35.39 -65.16 5.28
CA TRP A 687 -34.96 -65.62 6.57
C TRP A 687 -35.94 -65.23 7.67
N MET A 688 -35.96 -66.03 8.72
CA MET A 688 -36.61 -65.70 9.98
C MET A 688 -35.52 -65.44 11.03
N ASN A 689 -35.56 -64.28 11.65
CA ASN A 689 -34.69 -63.94 12.77
C ASN A 689 -35.26 -64.52 14.07
N SER A 690 -34.39 -65.10 14.88
CA SER A 690 -34.70 -65.51 16.24
C SER A 690 -33.46 -65.47 17.11
N ALA A 691 -33.57 -64.86 18.29
CA ALA A 691 -32.47 -64.69 19.25
C ALA A 691 -31.15 -64.15 18.63
N GLY A 692 -31.24 -63.22 17.67
CA GLY A 692 -30.08 -62.63 16.98
C GLY A 692 -29.45 -63.51 15.90
N THR A 693 -30.09 -64.61 15.53
CA THR A 693 -29.63 -65.55 14.50
C THR A 693 -30.67 -65.63 13.38
N ARG A 694 -30.22 -65.63 12.12
CA ARG A 694 -31.11 -65.79 10.97
C ARG A 694 -31.17 -67.26 10.53
N TYR A 695 -32.37 -67.76 10.33
CA TYR A 695 -32.64 -69.12 9.86
C TYR A 695 -33.30 -69.05 8.48
N ALA A 696 -32.75 -69.77 7.50
CA ALA A 696 -33.29 -69.78 6.15
C ALA A 696 -34.71 -70.33 6.18
N ILE A 697 -35.64 -69.74 5.43
CA ILE A 697 -37.02 -70.22 5.39
C ILE A 697 -37.46 -70.45 3.95
N SER A 698 -38.09 -71.61 3.71
CA SER A 698 -38.66 -71.94 2.41
C SER A 698 -39.80 -70.98 2.06
N GLU A 699 -40.08 -70.78 0.77
CA GLU A 699 -41.24 -69.97 0.37
C GLU A 699 -42.56 -70.56 0.90
N ASP A 700 -42.65 -71.89 0.99
CA ASP A 700 -43.84 -72.57 1.51
C ASP A 700 -44.08 -72.25 2.99
N ASP A 701 -43.07 -72.46 3.83
CA ASP A 701 -43.15 -72.17 5.27
C ASP A 701 -43.36 -70.67 5.53
N ALA A 702 -42.71 -69.81 4.76
CA ALA A 702 -42.88 -68.37 4.88
C ALA A 702 -44.34 -67.96 4.64
N ARG A 703 -45.04 -68.56 3.67
CA ARG A 703 -46.47 -68.26 3.41
C ARG A 703 -47.36 -68.50 4.62
N HIS A 704 -47.08 -69.54 5.42
CA HIS A 704 -47.84 -69.80 6.64
C HIS A 704 -47.59 -68.77 7.74
N LEU A 705 -46.43 -68.11 7.75
CA LEU A 705 -46.09 -67.08 8.74
C LEU A 705 -46.53 -65.66 8.32
N MET A 706 -46.58 -65.39 7.01
CA MET A 706 -46.84 -64.07 6.39
C MET A 706 -48.10 -63.29 6.86
N PRO A 707 -49.19 -63.95 7.29
CA PRO A 707 -50.33 -63.23 7.86
C PRO A 707 -50.03 -62.59 9.20
N ALA A 708 -49.12 -63.16 10.00
CA ALA A 708 -48.75 -62.68 11.34
C ALA A 708 -47.44 -61.88 11.37
N ILE A 709 -46.43 -62.28 10.59
CA ILE A 709 -45.16 -61.56 10.45
C ILE A 709 -44.95 -61.14 8.99
N LYS A 710 -44.41 -59.95 8.74
CA LYS A 710 -44.11 -59.49 7.37
C LYS A 710 -42.67 -59.84 7.00
N PHE A 711 -42.40 -60.02 5.71
CA PHE A 711 -41.03 -60.17 5.20
C PHE A 711 -40.67 -58.88 4.49
N TYR A 712 -39.81 -58.08 5.11
CA TYR A 712 -39.35 -56.82 4.55
C TYR A 712 -37.96 -56.98 3.92
N PRO A 713 -37.63 -56.24 2.86
CA PRO A 713 -36.26 -56.15 2.39
C PRO A 713 -35.41 -55.42 3.43
N TYR A 714 -34.32 -56.05 3.84
CA TYR A 714 -33.27 -55.46 4.68
C TYR A 714 -32.01 -55.25 3.84
N GLU A 715 -31.14 -54.37 4.27
CA GLU A 715 -29.85 -54.22 3.62
C GLU A 715 -28.97 -55.44 3.83
N ASP A 716 -28.17 -55.77 2.81
CA ASP A 716 -27.26 -56.92 2.86
C ASP A 716 -26.25 -56.80 4.01
N SER A 717 -25.85 -55.59 4.38
CA SER A 717 -24.96 -55.37 5.52
C SER A 717 -25.60 -55.71 6.86
N THR A 718 -26.90 -55.47 6.99
CA THR A 718 -27.72 -55.88 8.14
C THR A 718 -27.93 -57.39 8.15
N CYS A 719 -28.14 -57.99 6.98
CA CYS A 719 -28.25 -59.42 6.84
C CYS A 719 -26.95 -60.14 7.22
N ALA A 720 -25.80 -59.60 6.80
CA ALA A 720 -24.46 -60.10 7.14
C ALA A 720 -24.15 -59.98 8.63
N ALA A 721 -24.77 -59.02 9.34
CA ALA A 721 -24.59 -58.84 10.77
C ALA A 721 -25.13 -60.01 11.61
N MET A 722 -26.09 -60.77 11.07
CA MET A 722 -26.74 -61.87 11.77
C MET A 722 -26.09 -63.21 11.37
N PRO A 723 -25.58 -63.99 12.35
CA PRO A 723 -25.10 -65.34 12.07
C PRO A 723 -26.21 -66.20 11.49
N VAL A 724 -25.81 -67.11 10.59
CA VAL A 724 -26.71 -68.12 10.05
C VAL A 724 -26.82 -69.26 11.06
N GLY A 725 -28.05 -69.57 11.47
CA GLY A 725 -28.32 -70.65 12.41
C GLY A 725 -28.25 -72.02 11.76
N ASP A 726 -28.02 -73.05 12.57
CA ASP A 726 -28.08 -74.43 12.11
C ASP A 726 -29.53 -74.80 11.75
N GLY A 727 -29.74 -75.26 10.50
CA GLY A 727 -31.05 -75.67 10.00
C GLY A 727 -31.87 -74.53 9.40
N ALA A 728 -33.14 -74.82 9.11
CA ALA A 728 -34.09 -73.90 8.49
C ALA A 728 -35.24 -73.56 9.46
N ALA A 729 -35.73 -72.33 9.38
CA ALA A 729 -36.99 -71.97 10.01
C ALA A 729 -38.14 -72.58 9.23
N THR A 730 -39.13 -73.10 9.96
CA THR A 730 -40.35 -73.65 9.39
C THR A 730 -41.58 -73.13 10.13
N ARG A 731 -42.76 -73.61 9.73
CA ARG A 731 -44.00 -73.39 10.47
C ARG A 731 -44.07 -74.08 11.85
N LEU A 732 -43.01 -74.76 12.29
CA LEU A 732 -42.90 -75.36 13.61
C LEU A 732 -42.02 -74.48 14.54
N LEU A 733 -42.61 -73.95 15.61
CA LEU A 733 -41.96 -73.03 16.56
C LEU A 733 -41.94 -73.63 17.97
N THR A 734 -40.98 -73.21 18.79
CA THR A 734 -40.93 -73.56 20.22
C THR A 734 -40.70 -72.33 21.09
N ASP A 735 -41.18 -72.34 22.33
CA ASP A 735 -40.91 -71.27 23.29
C ASP A 735 -39.66 -71.49 24.14
N GLY A 736 -38.94 -72.59 23.90
CA GLY A 736 -37.76 -72.97 24.67
C GLY A 736 -38.06 -73.50 26.08
N GLN A 737 -39.33 -73.58 26.49
CA GLN A 737 -39.80 -74.09 27.79
C GLN A 737 -40.50 -75.46 27.63
N GLY A 738 -40.27 -76.13 26.51
CA GLY A 738 -40.86 -77.43 26.20
C GLY A 738 -42.26 -77.37 25.58
N ARG A 739 -42.75 -76.19 25.16
CA ARG A 739 -44.00 -76.07 24.40
C ARG A 739 -43.70 -75.82 22.93
N TYR A 740 -44.36 -76.61 22.09
CA TYR A 740 -44.21 -76.59 20.63
C TYR A 740 -45.50 -76.07 19.99
N TYR A 741 -45.36 -75.34 18.90
CA TYR A 741 -46.44 -74.68 18.21
C TYR A 741 -46.34 -74.92 16.71
N TYR A 742 -47.46 -75.28 16.11
CA TYR A 742 -47.60 -75.39 14.66
C TYR A 742 -48.33 -74.15 14.12
N VAL A 743 -47.80 -73.49 13.10
CA VAL A 743 -48.39 -72.27 12.54
C VAL A 743 -49.02 -72.53 11.18
N THR A 744 -50.29 -72.19 11.04
CA THR A 744 -51.02 -72.24 9.77
C THR A 744 -51.72 -70.90 9.57
N ASP A 745 -51.50 -70.26 8.42
CA ASP A 745 -52.12 -68.98 8.03
C ASP A 745 -52.03 -67.89 9.12
N GLY A 746 -50.86 -67.80 9.75
CA GLY A 746 -50.53 -66.86 10.81
C GLY A 746 -51.12 -67.20 12.18
N ALA A 747 -51.87 -68.28 12.34
CA ALA A 747 -52.40 -68.72 13.62
C ALA A 747 -51.59 -69.90 14.19
N ARG A 748 -51.31 -69.87 15.49
CA ARG A 748 -50.59 -70.94 16.20
C ARG A 748 -51.56 -71.94 16.83
N SER A 749 -51.23 -73.22 16.71
CA SER A 749 -51.84 -74.34 17.44
C SER A 749 -50.79 -74.96 18.36
N GLN A 750 -51.09 -75.11 19.65
CA GLN A 750 -50.14 -75.76 20.57
C GLN A 750 -50.15 -77.28 20.36
N ILE A 751 -48.98 -77.87 20.21
CA ILE A 751 -48.81 -79.32 20.07
C ILE A 751 -48.69 -79.92 21.48
N THR A 752 -49.67 -80.72 21.89
CA THR A 752 -49.68 -81.41 23.19
C THR A 752 -49.33 -82.90 23.10
N SER A 753 -49.36 -83.49 21.90
CA SER A 753 -48.98 -84.89 21.65
C SER A 753 -47.49 -85.01 21.35
N GLY A 754 -46.78 -85.81 22.15
CA GLY A 754 -45.35 -86.09 21.92
C GLY A 754 -45.08 -86.81 20.59
N ALA A 755 -45.96 -87.74 20.19
CA ALA A 755 -45.82 -88.45 18.92
C ALA A 755 -45.98 -87.52 17.71
N LEU A 756 -46.96 -86.61 17.76
CA LEU A 756 -47.19 -85.62 16.70
C LEU A 756 -46.05 -84.61 16.62
N ARG A 757 -45.50 -84.20 17.78
CA ARG A 757 -44.30 -83.36 17.83
C ARG A 757 -43.13 -84.04 17.13
N ASP A 758 -42.82 -85.29 17.49
CA ASP A 758 -41.65 -86.00 16.95
C ASP A 758 -41.81 -86.28 15.43
N GLN A 759 -43.03 -86.54 14.98
CA GLN A 759 -43.38 -86.64 13.56
C GLN A 759 -43.11 -85.31 12.83
N LEU A 760 -43.66 -84.19 13.32
CA LEU A 760 -43.48 -82.88 12.70
C LEU A 760 -42.02 -82.41 12.69
N ILE A 761 -41.24 -82.76 13.73
CA ILE A 761 -39.79 -82.51 13.76
C ILE A 761 -39.06 -83.31 12.67
N THR A 762 -39.49 -84.54 12.42
CA THR A 762 -38.91 -85.38 11.38
C THR A 762 -39.25 -84.86 9.98
N GLU A 763 -40.48 -84.37 9.78
CA GLU A 763 -40.98 -83.88 8.49
C GLU A 763 -40.50 -82.48 8.14
N LEU A 764 -40.50 -81.55 9.10
CA LEU A 764 -40.22 -80.13 8.89
C LEU A 764 -38.85 -79.70 9.43
N GLY A 765 -38.19 -80.55 10.20
CA GLY A 765 -36.94 -80.20 10.88
C GLY A 765 -37.15 -79.61 12.27
N SER A 766 -36.02 -79.26 12.90
CA SER A 766 -36.02 -78.77 14.29
C SER A 766 -36.70 -77.41 14.40
N PRO A 767 -37.54 -77.20 15.43
CA PRO A 767 -38.26 -75.94 15.59
C PRO A 767 -37.33 -74.81 16.00
N VAL A 768 -37.58 -73.62 15.46
CA VAL A 768 -36.88 -72.41 15.89
C VAL A 768 -37.47 -71.93 17.21
N THR A 769 -36.57 -71.66 18.17
CA THR A 769 -36.96 -71.12 19.48
C THR A 769 -37.24 -69.64 19.36
N VAL A 770 -38.45 -69.23 19.71
CA VAL A 770 -38.92 -67.84 19.64
C VAL A 770 -39.38 -67.35 21.01
N SER A 771 -39.28 -66.05 21.26
CA SER A 771 -39.75 -65.41 22.47
C SER A 771 -41.28 -65.48 22.62
N LYS A 772 -41.73 -65.28 23.86
CA LYS A 772 -43.16 -65.15 24.16
C LYS A 772 -43.82 -63.97 23.44
N ALA A 773 -43.07 -62.89 23.18
CA ALA A 773 -43.57 -61.71 22.47
C ALA A 773 -43.83 -62.03 21.00
N THR A 774 -42.91 -62.76 20.37
CA THR A 774 -43.06 -63.28 19.00
C THR A 774 -44.23 -64.23 18.89
N LEU A 775 -44.32 -65.20 19.80
CA LEU A 775 -45.42 -66.16 19.76
C LEU A 775 -46.77 -65.43 19.79
N ARG A 776 -46.91 -64.32 20.53
CA ARG A 776 -48.16 -63.54 20.60
C ARG A 776 -48.55 -62.86 19.28
N MET A 777 -47.62 -62.71 18.32
CA MET A 777 -47.96 -62.23 16.98
C MET A 777 -48.83 -63.23 16.22
N PHE A 778 -48.71 -64.52 16.56
CA PHE A 778 -49.53 -65.58 16.02
C PHE A 778 -50.74 -65.80 16.93
N PRO A 779 -51.96 -65.35 16.58
CA PRO A 779 -53.16 -65.64 17.37
C PRO A 779 -53.38 -67.14 17.53
N ILE A 780 -54.07 -67.53 18.60
CA ILE A 780 -54.44 -68.94 18.80
C ILE A 780 -55.47 -69.33 17.74
N ALA A 781 -55.26 -70.45 17.04
CA ALA A 781 -56.19 -70.95 16.04
C ALA A 781 -57.57 -71.26 16.65
N ALA A 782 -58.65 -70.95 15.92
CA ALA A 782 -60.03 -71.13 16.38
C ALA A 782 -60.44 -72.61 16.54
N ALA A 783 -59.72 -73.51 15.87
CA ALA A 783 -59.75 -74.96 16.07
C ALA A 783 -58.30 -75.45 16.11
N ASN A 784 -58.01 -76.52 16.86
CA ASN A 784 -56.70 -77.20 16.84
C ASN A 784 -56.50 -77.84 15.45
N LEU A 785 -56.17 -77.03 14.46
CA LEU A 785 -55.80 -77.42 13.11
C LEU A 785 -54.31 -77.73 13.13
N VAL A 786 -53.97 -78.86 13.75
CA VAL A 786 -52.69 -79.53 13.52
C VAL A 786 -52.99 -80.66 12.53
N PRO A 787 -52.25 -80.79 11.42
CA PRO A 787 -52.48 -81.82 10.40
C PRO A 787 -52.53 -83.24 10.96
#